data_AF-A0A1B1TCF2-F1
#
_entry.id   AF-A0A1B1TCF2-F1
#
_cell.length_a   1.000
_cell.length_b   1.000
_cell.length_c   1.000
_cell.angle_alpha   90.00
_cell.angle_beta   90.00
_cell.angle_gamma   90.00
#
_symmetry.space_group_name_H-M   'P 1'
#
loop_
_entity.id
_entity.type
_entity.pdbx_description
1 polymer ?
#
loop_
_entity_poly.entity_id
_entity_poly.type
_entity_poly.pdbx_seq_one_letter_code
_entity_poly.pdbx_strand_id
1 'polypeptide(L)'
;MSARDAAKIPKRIQSIKFGLLEPNEIRKMSAVEVKTADTYRDDGHAFKQGLMDPKMGVIDPGVRCETCGNKHEECPSHFGHIALELPIMHIGFTDLIKMSLKSTCNSCSKILLHDQPNTHPLDPEKSEQDYYRDRVKDVMVKHGVGSREFKKIIKDIEKECSSKKRTICMHCGSEQGKIILDKPSTFKEKKENKGEHKLNARDIREWLERIPDEHLLFIGMDKDSSRPEWTIMKVLPVPPITVRPSITLDSGDRSEDDLTHKLVDVLRINQRLRENRDAGAPQLIVEDLWELLQYHCTTYFDNQTSGIPPARHRSGRPLKTLTQRLKGKEGRFRSNLSGKRVNFCARTVISPDPNLGINEVGIPVKTAKELTVPVRVTNRNREQLRQMILRGPDVHPGVNYIIRGDTLRVRITDRTKYIWAGFRCMNPDCHSGSDDEPYSGYRPDLNQVLPAPNFLPGLELKRQMRRNSIGDLEEEWGVDLEKTISNLRGEESEGSMKGQSLPSDDPRALIHSRWLWEHSNPDDEYPEHLEVNCPHCGSPSIEDEYGESYRTDVEDRLSTVDRDGNPKPGVVIERHLIDGDVTIFNRQPSLHRMSMMVHEIRVMEGKTFRFNLADCTPYNADFDGDEMNLHVIQSEEARAEAKILMRVQEHIITPRYGGSVIGGIHDHISGSYLLTHGSKLLSEKLVIEILGAVGWDGGLPEIKEIDGVKGYLGSDVLSLIVPEGFNLEYTSRSGDHVQVSDGNVSGTIDKRGIGAEDGRLLDAVVQTHGPDVGAEFINRMTKMTIAICTSMGFTTGIDDEDLPPEAKAAIAEINKTASDNVNIELEKFGKDGRRYETRPGRTAEETLEENILNILDSGKAESGKVAKEFLGDDNSAVLMATSGARGSMDNLAMMAGSIGQPKVRGKRLERGYQERVLTHFKRGVKGAEEKGFVSSSFKRGLEPTEFFMLSVSGRESLVDTAVRTSKSGYMQRRLINAMDDLKVADDHMRSVRNTADRIIQFEYGEDKVDPARSRKGEPFDVNQVLDDALGGAN
;
A
#
# COMPACT_ATOMS: atom_id res chain seq x y z
N MET A 1 -25.68 14.51 -16.05
CA MET A 1 -24.80 15.11 -17.07
C MET A 1 -25.50 15.09 -18.43
N SER A 2 -25.53 16.20 -19.17
CA SER A 2 -26.14 16.21 -20.52
C SER A 2 -25.19 15.60 -21.55
N ALA A 3 -25.72 15.02 -22.63
CA ALA A 3 -24.94 14.41 -23.72
C ALA A 3 -23.86 15.32 -24.35
N ARG A 4 -23.87 16.64 -24.09
CA ARG A 4 -22.83 17.58 -24.54
C ARG A 4 -21.52 17.52 -23.74
N ASP A 5 -21.48 16.89 -22.56
CA ASP A 5 -20.25 16.81 -21.74
C ASP A 5 -19.40 15.55 -22.00
N ALA A 6 -19.91 14.57 -22.77
CA ALA A 6 -19.23 13.30 -23.03
C ALA A 6 -17.98 13.43 -23.96
N ALA A 7 -17.81 14.56 -24.65
CA ALA A 7 -16.78 14.75 -25.68
C ALA A 7 -15.54 15.55 -25.22
N LYS A 8 -15.39 15.88 -23.93
CA LYS A 8 -14.14 16.48 -23.44
C LYS A 8 -13.21 15.35 -22.97
N ILE A 9 -12.18 15.06 -23.77
CA ILE A 9 -11.00 14.32 -23.29
C ILE A 9 -10.61 14.95 -21.94
N PRO A 10 -10.54 14.17 -20.84
CA PRO A 10 -10.24 14.73 -19.53
C PRO A 10 -8.86 15.39 -19.58
N LYS A 11 -8.83 16.73 -19.49
CA LYS A 11 -7.58 17.49 -19.45
C LYS A 11 -6.84 17.13 -18.17
N ARG A 12 -5.58 16.70 -18.29
CA ARG A 12 -4.70 16.46 -17.14
C ARG A 12 -4.16 17.78 -16.59
N ILE A 13 -3.95 17.84 -15.28
CA ILE A 13 -3.37 19.03 -14.62
C ILE A 13 -1.86 19.03 -14.91
N GLN A 14 -1.37 20.05 -15.62
CA GLN A 14 0.06 20.19 -15.92
C GLN A 14 0.85 20.76 -14.73
N SER A 15 0.30 21.78 -14.05
CA SER A 15 0.94 22.45 -12.91
C SER A 15 -0.10 23.11 -12.01
N ILE A 16 0.31 23.41 -10.77
CA ILE A 16 -0.51 24.13 -9.79
C ILE A 16 0.28 25.38 -9.36
N LYS A 17 -0.25 26.58 -9.66
CA LYS A 17 0.32 27.85 -9.21
C LYS A 17 -0.36 28.27 -7.91
N PHE A 18 0.37 28.23 -6.80
CA PHE A 18 -0.13 28.71 -5.51
C PHE A 18 -0.03 30.24 -5.43
N GLY A 19 -1.03 30.87 -4.83
CA GLY A 19 -1.13 32.32 -4.64
C GLY A 19 -1.96 32.70 -3.42
N LEU A 20 -2.06 34.00 -3.15
CA LEU A 20 -2.97 34.58 -2.18
C LEU A 20 -4.25 35.01 -2.90
N LEU A 21 -5.41 34.78 -2.29
CA LEU A 21 -6.70 35.14 -2.88
C LEU A 21 -6.97 36.63 -2.73
N GLU A 22 -7.24 37.31 -3.84
CA GLU A 22 -7.65 38.72 -3.82
C GLU A 22 -9.07 38.85 -3.22
N PRO A 23 -9.37 39.88 -2.40
CA PRO A 23 -10.73 40.11 -1.90
C PRO A 23 -11.82 40.19 -2.98
N ASN A 24 -11.51 40.72 -4.16
CA ASN A 24 -12.46 40.77 -5.28
C ASN A 24 -12.68 39.40 -5.92
N GLU A 25 -11.63 38.59 -6.01
CA GLU A 25 -11.72 37.21 -6.46
C GLU A 25 -12.57 36.37 -5.50
N ILE A 26 -12.40 36.56 -4.18
CA ILE A 26 -13.23 35.89 -3.15
C ILE A 26 -14.72 36.24 -3.31
N ARG A 27 -15.04 37.49 -3.66
CA ARG A 27 -16.43 37.89 -3.93
C ARG A 27 -16.96 37.27 -5.21
N LYS A 28 -16.16 37.23 -6.28
CA LYS A 28 -16.55 36.65 -7.58
C LYS A 28 -16.74 35.13 -7.50
N MET A 29 -15.90 34.43 -6.74
CA MET A 29 -16.04 32.98 -6.54
C MET A 29 -17.21 32.60 -5.65
N SER A 30 -17.75 33.55 -4.89
CA SER A 30 -18.77 33.29 -3.89
C SER A 30 -20.18 33.32 -4.47
N ALA A 31 -20.97 32.30 -4.16
CA ALA A 31 -22.38 32.22 -4.56
C ALA A 31 -23.31 33.04 -3.66
N VAL A 32 -22.93 33.29 -2.40
CA VAL A 32 -23.76 34.01 -1.42
C VAL A 32 -22.91 34.80 -0.42
N GLU A 33 -23.35 36.02 -0.13
CA GLU A 33 -22.86 36.80 1.00
C GLU A 33 -23.59 36.34 2.27
N VAL A 34 -22.85 35.78 3.23
CA VAL A 34 -23.42 35.26 4.48
C VAL A 34 -23.55 36.41 5.47
N LYS A 35 -24.80 36.68 5.88
CA LYS A 35 -25.14 37.77 6.80
C LYS A 35 -25.67 37.28 8.13
N THR A 36 -26.40 36.16 8.18
CA THR A 36 -27.03 35.68 9.42
C THR A 36 -26.17 34.60 10.09
N ALA A 37 -26.00 34.72 11.42
CA ALA A 37 -25.23 33.77 12.21
C ALA A 37 -26.01 32.49 12.55
N ASP A 38 -27.34 32.53 12.52
CA ASP A 38 -28.19 31.37 12.81
C ASP A 38 -28.24 30.41 11.61
N THR A 39 -28.24 29.10 11.89
CA THR A 39 -28.11 28.04 10.88
C THR A 39 -29.47 27.62 10.31
N TYR A 40 -30.38 27.15 11.15
CA TYR A 40 -31.71 26.66 10.79
C TYR A 40 -32.82 27.41 11.53
N ARG A 41 -33.97 27.53 10.88
CA ARG A 41 -35.22 28.00 11.47
C ARG A 41 -35.86 26.88 12.30
N ASP A 42 -36.81 27.25 13.15
CA ASP A 42 -37.62 26.31 13.94
C ASP A 42 -38.37 25.29 13.05
N ASP A 43 -38.70 25.68 11.80
CA ASP A 43 -39.33 24.83 10.79
C ASP A 43 -38.36 23.82 10.12
N GLY A 44 -37.08 23.76 10.54
CA GLY A 44 -36.06 22.87 10.00
C GLY A 44 -35.42 23.32 8.67
N HIS A 45 -35.93 24.39 8.04
CA HIS A 45 -35.32 24.99 6.86
C HIS A 45 -34.15 25.91 7.19
N ALA A 46 -33.10 25.90 6.37
CA ALA A 46 -31.95 26.78 6.52
C ALA A 46 -32.32 28.26 6.31
N PHE A 47 -31.65 29.17 7.02
CA PHE A 47 -31.79 30.60 6.78
C PHE A 47 -31.21 31.00 5.41
N LYS A 48 -31.97 31.80 4.64
CA LYS A 48 -31.46 32.49 3.44
C LYS A 48 -30.38 33.49 3.87
N GLN A 49 -29.27 33.54 3.13
CA GLN A 49 -28.04 34.27 3.50
C GLN A 49 -27.42 33.84 4.84
N GLY A 50 -27.73 32.63 5.30
CA GLY A 50 -27.14 32.02 6.49
C GLY A 50 -25.99 31.08 6.16
N LEU A 51 -25.38 30.52 7.20
CA LEU A 51 -24.28 29.57 7.05
C LEU A 51 -24.72 28.25 6.40
N MET A 52 -26.00 27.87 6.40
CA MET A 52 -26.47 26.62 5.77
C MET A 52 -27.28 26.88 4.49
N ASP A 53 -27.08 28.03 3.83
CA ASP A 53 -27.82 28.39 2.61
C ASP A 53 -27.59 27.35 1.48
N PRO A 54 -28.67 26.78 0.88
CA PRO A 54 -28.59 25.81 -0.21
C PRO A 54 -27.79 26.27 -1.45
N LYS A 55 -27.57 27.58 -1.60
CA LYS A 55 -26.68 28.14 -2.64
C LYS A 55 -25.22 27.74 -2.47
N MET A 56 -24.78 27.41 -1.25
CA MET A 56 -23.42 26.92 -0.97
C MET A 56 -23.26 25.40 -1.17
N GLY A 57 -24.33 24.71 -1.55
CA GLY A 57 -24.35 23.26 -1.77
C GLY A 57 -25.44 22.58 -0.95
N VAL A 58 -25.58 21.27 -1.13
CA VAL A 58 -26.59 20.45 -0.47
C VAL A 58 -25.95 19.18 0.08
N ILE A 59 -26.40 18.76 1.26
CA ILE A 59 -25.99 17.50 1.92
C ILE A 59 -27.13 16.49 2.03
N ASP A 60 -28.38 16.97 2.02
CA ASP A 60 -29.55 16.13 2.16
C ASP A 60 -29.93 15.49 0.79
N PRO A 61 -30.10 14.16 0.70
CA PRO A 61 -30.32 13.45 -0.58
C PRO A 61 -31.55 13.87 -1.40
N GLY A 62 -32.54 14.52 -0.75
CA GLY A 62 -33.77 14.99 -1.39
C GLY A 62 -33.72 16.42 -1.91
N VAL A 63 -32.67 17.19 -1.59
CA VAL A 63 -32.58 18.61 -1.91
C VAL A 63 -31.62 18.82 -3.09
N ARG A 64 -32.00 19.70 -4.01
CA ARG A 64 -31.14 20.12 -5.13
C ARG A 64 -30.50 21.46 -4.82
N CYS A 65 -29.25 21.64 -5.23
CA CYS A 65 -28.56 22.91 -5.03
C CYS A 65 -29.20 24.00 -5.89
N GLU A 66 -29.49 25.17 -5.29
CA GLU A 66 -30.04 26.32 -6.02
C GLU A 66 -29.06 26.93 -7.04
N THR A 67 -27.74 26.72 -6.85
CA THR A 67 -26.70 27.31 -7.71
C THR A 67 -26.40 26.45 -8.94
N CYS A 68 -26.26 25.12 -8.78
CA CYS A 68 -25.92 24.23 -9.90
C CYS A 68 -27.03 23.26 -10.33
N GLY A 69 -28.12 23.13 -9.57
CA GLY A 69 -29.24 22.22 -9.88
C GLY A 69 -28.96 20.72 -9.64
N ASN A 70 -27.71 20.37 -9.30
CA ASN A 70 -27.29 19.00 -9.06
C ASN A 70 -27.76 18.47 -7.68
N LYS A 71 -27.86 17.14 -7.58
CA LYS A 71 -28.07 16.42 -6.31
C LYS A 71 -26.79 16.40 -5.48
N HIS A 72 -26.89 15.99 -4.22
CA HIS A 72 -25.76 15.92 -3.28
C HIS A 72 -24.49 15.25 -3.85
N GLU A 73 -24.60 14.09 -4.51
CA GLU A 73 -23.44 13.33 -5.01
C GLU A 73 -22.72 14.01 -6.19
N GLU A 74 -23.45 14.74 -7.03
CA GLU A 74 -22.93 15.38 -8.25
C GLU A 74 -22.65 16.88 -8.06
N CYS A 75 -22.98 17.43 -6.89
CA CYS A 75 -22.79 18.84 -6.59
C CYS A 75 -21.33 19.09 -6.17
N PRO A 76 -20.56 19.92 -6.91
CA PRO A 76 -19.21 20.29 -6.49
C PRO A 76 -19.19 21.22 -5.26
N SER A 77 -20.38 21.71 -4.86
CA SER A 77 -20.60 22.74 -3.85
C SER A 77 -19.99 24.10 -4.21
N HIS A 78 -20.35 25.14 -3.45
CA HIS A 78 -20.01 26.52 -3.78
C HIS A 78 -19.58 27.32 -2.55
N PHE A 79 -18.63 28.23 -2.72
CA PHE A 79 -18.13 29.05 -1.63
C PHE A 79 -19.12 30.16 -1.25
N GLY A 80 -19.19 30.47 0.03
CA GLY A 80 -19.77 31.71 0.54
C GLY A 80 -18.69 32.74 0.84
N HIS A 81 -19.07 33.95 1.23
CA HIS A 81 -18.13 34.91 1.80
C HIS A 81 -18.77 35.74 2.90
N ILE A 82 -17.95 36.20 3.83
CA ILE A 82 -18.30 37.17 4.89
C ILE A 82 -17.52 38.45 4.61
N ALA A 83 -18.24 39.56 4.46
CA ALA A 83 -17.62 40.88 4.44
C ALA A 83 -17.23 41.28 5.86
N LEU A 84 -15.93 41.45 6.12
CA LEU A 84 -15.42 41.87 7.42
C LEU A 84 -15.54 43.39 7.54
N GLU A 85 -16.05 43.86 8.67
CA GLU A 85 -16.32 45.28 8.86
C GLU A 85 -15.05 46.11 9.07
N LEU A 86 -14.01 45.47 9.64
CA LEU A 86 -12.66 46.00 9.75
C LEU A 86 -11.64 44.96 9.25
N PRO A 87 -10.49 45.41 8.71
CA PRO A 87 -9.46 44.50 8.21
C PRO A 87 -8.86 43.64 9.33
N ILE A 88 -8.61 42.36 9.04
CA ILE A 88 -8.06 41.38 9.99
C ILE A 88 -6.76 40.80 9.45
N MET A 89 -5.73 40.71 10.30
CA MET A 89 -4.45 40.13 9.92
C MET A 89 -4.52 38.60 9.89
N HIS A 90 -4.02 37.98 8.83
CA HIS A 90 -3.92 36.52 8.79
C HIS A 90 -2.68 36.03 9.55
N ILE A 91 -2.88 35.25 10.61
CA ILE A 91 -1.82 34.80 11.53
C ILE A 91 -0.66 34.07 10.83
N GLY A 92 -0.97 33.29 9.79
CA GLY A 92 0.01 32.51 9.04
C GLY A 92 1.02 33.35 8.25
N PHE A 93 0.75 34.64 8.03
CA PHE A 93 1.61 35.54 7.26
C PHE A 93 2.24 36.64 8.12
N THR A 94 2.21 36.51 9.45
CA THR A 94 2.80 37.51 10.38
C THR A 94 4.29 37.76 10.13
N ASP A 95 5.08 36.73 9.86
CA ASP A 95 6.50 36.88 9.52
C ASP A 95 6.70 37.59 8.16
N LEU A 96 5.81 37.37 7.19
CA LEU A 96 5.85 38.03 5.88
C LEU A 96 5.48 39.51 5.99
N ILE A 97 4.45 39.84 6.77
CA ILE A 97 4.06 41.23 7.09
C ILE A 97 5.23 41.93 7.77
N LYS A 98 5.85 41.28 8.78
CA LYS A 98 7.02 41.81 9.48
C LYS A 98 8.18 42.10 8.54
N MET A 99 8.48 41.18 7.63
CA MET A 99 9.54 41.34 6.64
C MET A 99 9.25 42.49 5.68
N SER A 100 8.00 42.61 5.21
CA SER A 100 7.56 43.68 4.30
C SER A 100 7.64 45.06 4.95
N LEU A 101 7.20 45.19 6.21
CA LEU A 101 7.25 46.43 6.99
C LEU A 101 8.68 46.86 7.34
N LYS A 102 9.61 45.92 7.54
CA LYS A 102 11.01 46.23 7.79
C LYS A 102 11.78 46.62 6.53
N SER A 103 11.36 46.11 5.38
CA SER A 103 12.11 46.26 4.13
C SER A 103 11.68 47.50 3.34
N THR A 104 10.47 48.00 3.59
CA THR A 104 9.89 49.16 2.90
C THR A 104 9.79 50.36 3.82
N CYS A 105 9.68 51.55 3.25
CA CYS A 105 9.53 52.80 3.99
C CYS A 105 8.08 53.07 4.43
N ASN A 106 7.86 53.57 5.64
CA ASN A 106 6.52 53.94 6.15
C ASN A 106 5.80 55.03 5.32
N SER A 107 6.53 56.02 4.82
CA SER A 107 5.95 57.16 4.07
C SER A 107 5.88 56.93 2.57
N CYS A 108 6.99 56.52 1.92
CA CYS A 108 7.04 56.36 0.46
C CYS A 108 6.82 54.94 -0.04
N SER A 109 6.75 53.94 0.84
CA SER A 109 6.49 52.52 0.54
C SER A 109 7.45 51.86 -0.47
N LYS A 110 8.51 52.56 -0.89
CA LYS A 110 9.63 52.01 -1.67
C LYS A 110 10.52 51.15 -0.78
N ILE A 111 11.24 50.22 -1.41
CA ILE A 111 12.24 49.39 -0.75
C ILE A 111 13.41 50.26 -0.25
N LEU A 112 13.96 49.93 0.91
CA LEU A 112 15.11 50.63 1.51
C LEU A 112 16.46 50.20 0.91
N LEU A 113 16.52 50.10 -0.42
CA LEU A 113 17.75 49.85 -1.21
C LEU A 113 18.05 51.06 -2.10
N HIS A 114 19.34 51.29 -2.39
CA HIS A 114 19.78 52.38 -3.25
C HIS A 114 19.37 52.15 -4.72
N ASP A 115 18.86 53.21 -5.34
CA ASP A 115 18.48 53.29 -6.75
C ASP A 115 19.51 54.10 -7.58
N GLN A 116 20.52 54.69 -6.94
CA GLN A 116 21.50 55.55 -7.62
C GLN A 116 22.63 54.75 -8.28
N PRO A 117 23.13 55.16 -9.46
CA PRO A 117 24.38 54.64 -10.03
C PRO A 117 25.56 54.83 -9.05
N ASN A 118 26.57 53.95 -9.08
CA ASN A 118 27.69 53.81 -8.13
C ASN A 118 27.38 53.15 -6.77
N THR A 119 26.18 52.61 -6.58
CA THR A 119 25.80 51.94 -5.31
C THR A 119 25.85 50.41 -5.39
N HIS A 120 26.10 49.85 -6.57
CA HIS A 120 26.25 48.41 -6.77
C HIS A 120 27.60 47.90 -6.22
N PRO A 121 27.65 46.76 -5.51
CA PRO A 121 28.87 46.27 -4.86
C PRO A 121 30.05 45.93 -5.78
N LEU A 122 29.80 45.69 -7.08
CA LEU A 122 30.80 45.19 -8.04
C LEU A 122 30.92 46.01 -9.34
N ASP A 123 29.97 46.90 -9.63
CA ASP A 123 29.81 47.52 -10.97
C ASP A 123 29.37 48.99 -10.80
N PRO A 124 30.25 49.97 -11.06
CA PRO A 124 29.93 51.38 -10.82
C PRO A 124 28.73 51.91 -11.62
N GLU A 125 28.39 51.30 -12.77
CA GLU A 125 27.31 51.81 -13.63
C GLU A 125 25.91 51.41 -13.14
N LYS A 126 25.81 50.44 -12.23
CA LYS A 126 24.53 49.86 -11.78
C LYS A 126 24.13 50.28 -10.38
N SER A 127 22.86 50.09 -10.04
CA SER A 127 22.32 50.34 -8.70
C SER A 127 22.40 49.11 -7.79
N GLU A 128 22.33 49.33 -6.47
CA GLU A 128 22.17 48.25 -5.48
C GLU A 128 20.91 47.40 -5.75
N GLN A 129 19.84 48.01 -6.27
CA GLN A 129 18.63 47.31 -6.67
C GLN A 129 18.88 46.35 -7.84
N ASP A 130 19.68 46.73 -8.82
CA ASP A 130 20.04 45.87 -9.96
C ASP A 130 20.85 44.65 -9.51
N TYR A 131 21.77 44.84 -8.57
CA TYR A 131 22.56 43.75 -7.97
C TYR A 131 21.67 42.65 -7.39
N TYR A 132 20.73 43.03 -6.53
CA TYR A 132 19.83 42.07 -5.88
C TYR A 132 18.81 41.50 -6.87
N ARG A 133 18.36 42.29 -7.85
CA ARG A 133 17.41 41.84 -8.89
C ARG A 133 18.02 40.71 -9.73
N ASP A 134 19.25 40.86 -10.19
CA ASP A 134 19.94 39.84 -11.00
C ASP A 134 20.22 38.58 -10.17
N ARG A 135 20.66 38.73 -8.91
CA ARG A 135 20.89 37.59 -8.01
C ARG A 135 19.63 36.82 -7.68
N VAL A 136 18.50 37.51 -7.44
CA VAL A 136 17.22 36.85 -7.17
C VAL A 136 16.77 36.08 -8.41
N LYS A 137 16.86 36.67 -9.61
CA LYS A 137 16.52 35.98 -10.86
C LYS A 137 17.42 34.76 -11.13
N ASP A 138 18.73 34.89 -10.94
CA ASP A 138 19.68 33.79 -11.12
C ASP A 138 19.38 32.61 -10.18
N VAL A 139 19.09 32.90 -8.90
CA VAL A 139 18.72 31.87 -7.93
C VAL A 139 17.34 31.28 -8.21
N MET A 140 16.38 32.05 -8.73
CA MET A 140 15.10 31.53 -9.18
C MET A 140 15.28 30.52 -10.32
N VAL A 141 16.17 30.78 -11.27
CA VAL A 141 16.43 29.87 -12.40
C VAL A 141 17.22 28.63 -11.95
N LYS A 142 18.30 28.80 -11.18
CA LYS A 142 19.18 27.68 -10.77
C LYS A 142 18.57 26.82 -9.66
N HIS A 143 18.00 27.44 -8.64
CA HIS A 143 17.58 26.77 -7.42
C HIS A 143 16.05 26.76 -7.21
N GLY A 144 15.30 27.60 -7.92
CA GLY A 144 13.85 27.72 -7.74
C GLY A 144 13.44 28.54 -6.50
N VAL A 145 12.21 29.04 -6.51
CA VAL A 145 11.64 29.93 -5.47
C VAL A 145 11.49 29.28 -4.08
N GLY A 146 11.46 27.95 -4.00
CA GLY A 146 11.34 27.20 -2.74
C GLY A 146 12.68 26.85 -2.08
N SER A 147 13.80 27.24 -2.68
CA SER A 147 15.14 26.84 -2.24
C SER A 147 15.61 27.55 -0.96
N ARG A 148 16.58 26.93 -0.27
CA ARG A 148 17.23 27.55 0.91
C ARG A 148 18.00 28.80 0.49
N GLU A 149 18.56 28.77 -0.70
CA GLU A 149 19.32 29.82 -1.36
C GLU A 149 18.42 31.05 -1.61
N PHE A 150 17.22 30.85 -2.15
CA PHE A 150 16.24 31.92 -2.34
C PHE A 150 15.87 32.57 -1.00
N LYS A 151 15.51 31.77 0.00
CA LYS A 151 15.17 32.27 1.35
C LYS A 151 16.33 33.01 2.02
N LYS A 152 17.58 32.58 1.76
CA LYS A 152 18.78 33.23 2.28
C LYS A 152 18.96 34.62 1.67
N ILE A 153 18.81 34.76 0.35
CA ILE A 153 18.92 36.05 -0.34
C ILE A 153 17.87 37.04 0.14
N ILE A 154 16.60 36.64 0.24
CA ILE A 154 15.54 37.53 0.74
C ILE A 154 15.83 37.98 2.18
N LYS A 155 16.37 37.08 3.02
CA LYS A 155 16.77 37.42 4.39
C LYS A 155 17.99 38.34 4.45
N ASP A 156 18.89 38.25 3.49
CA ASP A 156 20.03 39.15 3.38
C ASP A 156 19.57 40.56 2.95
N ILE A 157 18.59 40.65 2.04
CA ILE A 157 17.90 41.92 1.70
C ILE A 157 17.20 42.51 2.94
N GLU A 158 16.47 41.71 3.73
CA GLU A 158 15.82 42.17 4.97
C GLU A 158 16.84 42.77 5.95
N LYS A 159 18.01 42.14 6.10
CA LYS A 159 19.07 42.62 7.01
C LYS A 159 19.68 43.93 6.54
N GLU A 160 19.92 44.08 5.24
CA GLU A 160 20.48 45.32 4.68
C GLU A 160 19.50 46.48 4.86
N CYS A 161 18.22 46.25 4.55
CA CYS A 161 17.15 47.25 4.69
C CYS A 161 16.90 47.64 6.16
N SER A 162 17.08 46.71 7.11
CA SER A 162 16.90 46.96 8.55
C SER A 162 18.17 47.39 9.29
N SER A 163 19.26 47.65 8.56
CA SER A 163 20.53 48.07 9.14
C SER A 163 20.45 49.51 9.71
N LYS A 164 21.33 49.83 10.67
CA LYS A 164 21.43 51.19 11.25
C LYS A 164 21.75 52.28 10.22
N LYS A 165 22.26 51.89 9.04
CA LYS A 165 22.55 52.81 7.93
C LYS A 165 21.28 53.29 7.23
N ARG A 166 20.14 52.62 7.45
CA ARG A 166 18.85 52.85 6.78
C ARG A 166 17.79 53.49 7.68
N THR A 167 18.18 54.09 8.82
CA THR A 167 17.26 54.76 9.76
C THR A 167 16.55 55.96 9.12
N ILE A 168 17.16 56.60 8.13
CA ILE A 168 16.54 57.67 7.33
C ILE A 168 16.31 57.13 5.93
N CYS A 169 15.07 57.24 5.44
CA CYS A 169 14.73 56.78 4.10
C CYS A 169 15.48 57.60 3.04
N MET A 170 16.17 56.92 2.13
CA MET A 170 17.00 57.57 1.11
C MET A 170 16.19 58.13 -0.07
N HIS A 171 14.91 57.74 -0.17
CA HIS A 171 13.99 58.18 -1.23
C HIS A 171 13.16 59.41 -0.83
N CYS A 172 12.73 59.50 0.44
CA CYS A 172 11.82 60.56 0.90
C CYS A 172 12.26 61.27 2.19
N GLY A 173 13.38 60.89 2.79
CA GLY A 173 13.95 61.55 3.97
C GLY A 173 13.25 61.27 5.31
N SER A 174 12.23 60.40 5.36
CA SER A 174 11.51 60.11 6.60
C SER A 174 12.28 59.19 7.57
N GLU A 175 12.21 59.49 8.86
CA GLU A 175 12.74 58.63 9.94
C GLU A 175 11.94 57.32 10.02
N GLN A 176 12.67 56.20 9.92
CA GLN A 176 12.13 54.85 10.02
C GLN A 176 12.23 54.35 11.46
N GLY A 177 11.09 53.93 12.02
CA GLY A 177 11.07 53.30 13.34
C GLY A 177 11.47 51.83 13.30
N LYS A 178 11.98 51.32 14.41
CA LYS A 178 12.22 49.90 14.59
C LYS A 178 10.89 49.17 14.77
N ILE A 179 10.56 48.27 13.85
CA ILE A 179 9.36 47.42 13.93
C ILE A 179 9.58 46.27 14.91
N ILE A 180 8.72 46.21 15.94
CA ILE A 180 8.68 45.16 16.96
C ILE A 180 7.37 44.37 16.79
N LEU A 181 7.47 43.06 16.89
CA LEU A 181 6.32 42.15 16.88
C LEU A 181 6.15 41.59 18.28
N ASP A 182 5.09 42.01 18.96
CA ASP A 182 4.61 41.37 20.18
C ASP A 182 3.70 40.21 19.75
N LYS A 183 4.21 38.98 19.93
CA LYS A 183 3.48 37.77 19.54
C LYS A 183 2.16 37.71 20.31
N PRO A 184 1.04 37.35 19.66
CA PRO A 184 0.96 36.63 18.38
C PRO A 184 0.68 37.50 17.13
N SER A 185 0.10 38.70 17.25
CA SER A 185 -0.34 39.50 16.08
C SER A 185 -0.19 41.01 16.23
N THR A 186 0.45 41.51 17.28
CA THR A 186 0.50 42.96 17.56
C THR A 186 1.81 43.57 17.07
N PHE A 187 1.71 44.52 16.15
CA PHE A 187 2.87 45.26 15.62
C PHE A 187 3.02 46.62 16.29
N LYS A 188 4.26 46.98 16.63
CA LYS A 188 4.61 48.29 17.20
C LYS A 188 5.77 48.91 16.43
N GLU A 189 5.67 50.20 16.15
CA GLU A 189 6.77 51.01 15.61
C GLU A 189 7.40 51.82 16.76
N LYS A 190 8.71 51.70 16.95
CA LYS A 190 9.47 52.47 17.93
C LYS A 190 10.45 53.41 17.23
N LYS A 191 10.21 54.73 17.32
CA LYS A 191 11.12 55.78 16.82
C LYS A 191 12.05 56.23 17.94
N GLU A 192 13.22 56.80 17.63
CA GLU A 192 14.16 57.20 18.69
C GLU A 192 13.62 58.38 19.52
N ASN A 193 12.82 59.26 18.91
CA ASN A 193 12.29 60.48 19.53
C ASN A 193 10.82 60.41 19.98
N LYS A 194 10.08 59.32 19.66
CA LYS A 194 8.66 59.14 20.02
C LYS A 194 8.46 57.78 20.68
N GLY A 195 7.54 57.70 21.64
CA GLY A 195 7.18 56.45 22.32
C GLY A 195 6.68 55.35 21.37
N GLU A 196 6.37 54.19 21.92
CA GLU A 196 5.92 53.03 21.14
C GLU A 196 4.52 53.27 20.54
N HIS A 197 4.41 53.20 19.22
CA HIS A 197 3.14 53.35 18.50
C HIS A 197 2.63 52.00 18.01
N LYS A 198 1.42 51.61 18.41
CA LYS A 198 0.76 50.37 17.95
C LYS A 198 0.25 50.59 16.53
N LEU A 199 0.63 49.70 15.60
CA LEU A 199 0.16 49.70 14.23
C LEU A 199 -1.10 48.84 14.12
N ASN A 200 -2.21 49.44 13.67
CA ASN A 200 -3.44 48.69 13.45
C ASN A 200 -3.42 47.98 12.09
N ALA A 201 -4.25 46.95 11.93
CA ALA A 201 -4.32 46.19 10.67
C ALA A 201 -4.71 47.08 9.47
N ARG A 202 -5.45 48.17 9.71
CA ARG A 202 -5.76 49.16 8.69
C ARG A 202 -4.51 49.91 8.20
N ASP A 203 -3.73 50.45 9.12
CA ASP A 203 -2.52 51.23 8.81
C ASP A 203 -1.49 50.38 8.07
N ILE A 204 -1.30 49.14 8.52
CA ILE A 204 -0.41 48.17 7.87
C ILE A 204 -0.88 47.91 6.44
N ARG A 205 -2.18 47.74 6.21
CA ARG A 205 -2.71 47.49 4.86
C ARG A 205 -2.48 48.68 3.94
N GLU A 206 -2.80 49.88 4.39
CA GLU A 206 -2.61 51.10 3.59
C GLU A 206 -1.12 51.29 3.22
N TRP A 207 -0.20 50.91 4.10
CA TRP A 207 1.22 50.84 3.79
C TRP A 207 1.53 49.78 2.71
N LEU A 208 1.08 48.54 2.89
CA LEU A 208 1.38 47.43 1.97
C LEU A 208 0.80 47.67 0.56
N GLU A 209 -0.37 48.31 0.46
CA GLU A 209 -1.04 48.61 -0.81
C GLU A 209 -0.28 49.64 -1.67
N ARG A 210 0.50 50.51 -1.03
CA ARG A 210 1.33 51.55 -1.70
C ARG A 210 2.66 51.02 -2.23
N ILE A 211 3.03 49.77 -1.97
CA ILE A 211 4.28 49.18 -2.45
C ILE A 211 4.21 49.02 -3.99
N PRO A 212 5.17 49.57 -4.76
CA PRO A 212 5.20 49.39 -6.21
C PRO A 212 5.49 47.95 -6.63
N ASP A 213 4.88 47.50 -7.73
CA ASP A 213 4.98 46.11 -8.23
C ASP A 213 6.43 45.66 -8.49
N GLU A 214 7.27 46.57 -8.97
CA GLU A 214 8.67 46.28 -9.29
C GLU A 214 9.51 45.90 -8.07
N HIS A 215 9.10 46.33 -6.88
CA HIS A 215 9.81 46.07 -5.62
C HIS A 215 9.35 44.77 -4.92
N LEU A 216 8.24 44.16 -5.36
CA LEU A 216 7.73 42.92 -4.78
C LEU A 216 8.73 41.76 -4.91
N LEU A 217 9.54 41.78 -5.97
CA LEU A 217 10.62 40.81 -6.18
C LEU A 217 11.61 40.76 -5.01
N PHE A 218 11.93 41.91 -4.40
CA PHE A 218 12.88 42.00 -3.28
C PHE A 218 12.30 41.44 -1.97
N ILE A 219 10.97 41.40 -1.86
CA ILE A 219 10.22 40.81 -0.75
C ILE A 219 9.94 39.31 -1.04
N GLY A 220 10.26 38.83 -2.25
CA GLY A 220 9.99 37.46 -2.68
C GLY A 220 8.52 37.21 -2.98
N MET A 221 7.78 38.24 -3.42
CA MET A 221 6.37 38.17 -3.79
C MET A 221 6.17 38.41 -5.29
N ASP A 222 5.09 37.85 -5.84
CA ASP A 222 4.74 37.95 -7.26
C ASP A 222 3.56 38.91 -7.44
N LYS A 223 3.64 39.81 -8.42
CA LYS A 223 2.63 40.85 -8.65
C LYS A 223 1.25 40.26 -8.98
N ASP A 224 1.22 39.17 -9.75
CA ASP A 224 -0.03 38.62 -10.29
C ASP A 224 -0.69 37.64 -9.30
N SER A 225 0.08 37.10 -8.35
CA SER A 225 -0.37 35.95 -7.54
C SER A 225 -0.33 36.19 -6.04
N SER A 226 0.49 37.13 -5.54
CA SER A 226 0.71 37.28 -4.10
C SER A 226 1.08 38.72 -3.74
N ARG A 227 0.12 39.63 -3.86
CA ARG A 227 0.29 41.00 -3.35
C ARG A 227 0.26 41.05 -1.81
N PRO A 228 1.13 41.84 -1.15
CA PRO A 228 1.31 41.81 0.31
C PRO A 228 0.06 42.24 1.08
N GLU A 229 -0.72 43.19 0.55
CA GLU A 229 -1.94 43.68 1.17
C GLU A 229 -3.05 42.62 1.27
N TRP A 230 -3.00 41.55 0.47
CA TRP A 230 -3.96 40.43 0.55
C TRP A 230 -3.76 39.56 1.79
N THR A 231 -2.61 39.66 2.47
CA THR A 231 -2.40 39.04 3.79
C THR A 231 -3.31 39.63 4.88
N ILE A 232 -3.87 40.83 4.63
CA ILE A 232 -4.83 41.50 5.49
C ILE A 232 -6.22 41.36 4.88
N MET A 233 -7.01 40.48 5.48
CA MET A 233 -8.31 40.06 4.97
C MET A 233 -9.35 41.16 5.17
N LYS A 234 -10.02 41.55 4.08
CA LYS A 234 -11.28 42.31 4.09
C LYS A 234 -12.51 41.42 3.93
N VAL A 235 -12.31 40.25 3.33
CA VAL A 235 -13.37 39.29 3.03
C VAL A 235 -12.85 37.93 3.47
N LEU A 236 -13.65 37.22 4.25
CA LEU A 236 -13.35 35.86 4.68
C LEU A 236 -14.14 34.87 3.79
N PRO A 237 -13.48 33.96 3.05
CA PRO A 237 -14.18 32.93 2.30
C PRO A 237 -14.80 31.92 3.26
N VAL A 238 -16.09 31.64 3.07
CA VAL A 238 -16.82 30.62 3.82
C VAL A 238 -16.77 29.31 3.04
N PRO A 239 -16.22 28.23 3.63
CA PRO A 239 -16.14 26.96 2.94
C PRO A 239 -17.54 26.41 2.63
N PRO A 240 -17.69 25.65 1.52
CA PRO A 240 -18.96 25.05 1.15
C PRO A 240 -19.48 24.06 2.20
N ILE A 241 -20.77 23.77 2.18
CA ILE A 241 -21.44 22.93 3.19
C ILE A 241 -20.85 21.50 3.22
N THR A 242 -20.45 20.94 2.07
CA THR A 242 -19.84 19.60 2.01
C THR A 242 -18.50 19.48 2.72
N VAL A 243 -17.79 20.59 2.98
CA VAL A 243 -16.54 20.61 3.77
C VAL A 243 -16.81 20.64 5.27
N ARG A 244 -18.02 21.06 5.66
CA ARG A 244 -18.50 21.21 7.04
C ARG A 244 -19.88 20.54 7.21
N PRO A 245 -19.96 19.22 6.95
CA PRO A 245 -21.22 18.50 7.03
C PRO A 245 -21.76 18.50 8.46
N SER A 246 -23.08 18.60 8.61
CA SER A 246 -23.75 18.34 9.88
C SER A 246 -24.02 16.84 10.02
N ILE A 247 -24.04 16.35 11.26
CA ILE A 247 -24.37 14.96 11.56
C ILE A 247 -25.72 14.96 12.28
N THR A 248 -26.69 14.25 11.73
CA THR A 248 -27.95 13.96 12.40
C THR A 248 -27.74 12.78 13.34
N LEU A 249 -27.94 12.98 14.64
CA LEU A 249 -27.95 11.90 15.63
C LEU A 249 -29.25 11.10 15.52
N ASP A 250 -29.25 9.87 16.04
CA ASP A 250 -30.45 9.01 16.07
C ASP A 250 -31.61 9.63 16.87
N SER A 251 -31.32 10.60 17.76
CA SER A 251 -32.33 11.40 18.47
C SER A 251 -33.08 12.39 17.56
N GLY A 252 -32.64 12.57 16.32
CA GLY A 252 -33.15 13.59 15.40
C GLY A 252 -32.44 14.95 15.53
N ASP A 253 -31.62 15.14 16.56
CA ASP A 253 -30.86 16.38 16.76
C ASP A 253 -29.71 16.51 15.76
N ARG A 254 -29.50 17.71 15.22
CA ARG A 254 -28.38 18.02 14.33
C ARG A 254 -27.18 18.50 15.15
N SER A 255 -26.05 17.80 15.04
CA SER A 255 -24.75 18.28 15.50
C SER A 255 -24.02 18.98 14.37
N GLU A 256 -23.71 20.26 14.57
CA GLU A 256 -22.95 21.07 13.61
C GLU A 256 -21.45 20.77 13.66
N ASP A 257 -20.77 21.11 12.56
CA ASP A 257 -19.32 20.98 12.43
C ASP A 257 -18.55 22.05 13.24
N ASP A 258 -17.36 21.68 13.75
CA ASP A 258 -16.47 22.58 14.52
C ASP A 258 -16.12 23.89 13.76
N LEU A 259 -16.03 23.86 12.42
CA LEU A 259 -15.80 25.07 11.61
C LEU A 259 -17.05 25.95 11.55
N THR A 260 -18.24 25.35 11.41
CA THR A 260 -19.51 26.09 11.43
C THR A 260 -19.66 26.83 12.75
N HIS A 261 -19.41 26.17 13.88
CA HIS A 261 -19.42 26.82 15.20
C HIS A 261 -18.52 28.05 15.27
N LYS A 262 -17.32 27.98 14.70
CA LYS A 262 -16.40 29.12 14.73
C LYS A 262 -16.81 30.24 13.79
N LEU A 263 -17.38 29.91 12.63
CA LEU A 263 -17.92 30.91 11.70
C LEU A 263 -19.13 31.65 12.29
N VAL A 264 -19.96 30.97 13.09
CA VAL A 264 -21.05 31.61 13.85
C VAL A 264 -20.48 32.68 14.79
N ASP A 265 -19.42 32.37 15.54
CA ASP A 265 -18.78 33.36 16.41
C ASP A 265 -18.23 34.56 15.63
N VAL A 266 -17.55 34.30 14.51
CA VAL A 266 -17.00 35.36 13.63
C VAL A 266 -18.13 36.28 13.15
N LEU A 267 -19.24 35.71 12.68
CA LEU A 267 -20.40 36.48 12.22
C LEU A 267 -21.03 37.31 13.33
N ARG A 268 -21.24 36.73 14.52
CA ARG A 268 -21.84 37.45 15.66
C ARG A 268 -21.00 38.66 16.08
N ILE A 269 -19.68 38.49 16.18
CA ILE A 269 -18.79 39.60 16.54
C ILE A 269 -18.70 40.64 15.42
N ASN A 270 -18.69 40.21 14.16
CA ASN A 270 -18.67 41.12 13.01
C ASN A 270 -19.96 41.97 12.93
N GLN A 271 -21.12 41.37 13.17
CA GLN A 271 -22.40 42.09 13.28
C GLN A 271 -22.40 43.07 14.45
N ARG A 272 -21.99 42.61 15.64
CA ARG A 272 -21.92 43.47 16.83
C ARG A 272 -20.96 44.64 16.63
N LEU A 273 -19.83 44.43 15.96
CA LEU A 273 -18.87 45.46 15.61
C LEU A 273 -19.50 46.52 14.69
N ARG A 274 -20.26 46.08 13.67
CA ARG A 274 -21.00 46.96 12.77
C ARG A 274 -22.03 47.80 13.51
N GLU A 275 -22.87 47.17 14.33
CA GLU A 275 -23.92 47.85 15.12
C GLU A 275 -23.34 48.90 16.07
N ASN A 276 -22.27 48.57 16.80
CA ASN A 276 -21.64 49.52 17.74
C ASN A 276 -20.94 50.68 17.01
N ARG A 277 -20.35 50.42 15.84
CA ARG A 277 -19.74 51.48 15.03
C ARG A 277 -20.80 52.42 14.47
N ASP A 278 -21.88 51.88 13.92
CA ASP A 278 -22.98 52.65 13.32
C ASP A 278 -23.75 53.44 14.41
N ALA A 279 -23.79 52.93 15.65
CA ALA A 279 -24.32 53.63 16.82
C ALA A 279 -23.37 54.70 17.43
N GLY A 280 -22.15 54.87 16.88
CA GLY A 280 -21.19 55.87 17.36
C GLY A 280 -20.56 55.55 18.72
N ALA A 281 -20.36 54.26 19.05
CA ALA A 281 -19.74 53.84 20.31
C ALA A 281 -18.30 54.38 20.48
N PRO A 282 -17.85 54.57 21.74
CA PRO A 282 -16.47 54.95 22.04
C PRO A 282 -15.42 54.04 21.39
N GLN A 283 -14.30 54.62 20.94
CA GLN A 283 -13.24 53.93 20.20
C GLN A 283 -12.67 52.70 20.95
N LEU A 284 -12.54 52.78 22.28
CA LEU A 284 -12.06 51.65 23.10
C LEU A 284 -12.93 50.40 22.94
N ILE A 285 -14.26 50.55 22.89
CA ILE A 285 -15.19 49.42 22.73
C ILE A 285 -15.07 48.82 21.33
N VAL A 286 -14.89 49.67 20.31
CA VAL A 286 -14.69 49.22 18.93
C VAL A 286 -13.37 48.48 18.78
N GLU A 287 -12.30 48.95 19.44
CA GLU A 287 -10.99 48.29 19.47
C GLU A 287 -11.06 46.93 20.18
N ASP A 288 -11.74 46.82 21.33
CA ASP A 288 -11.93 45.54 22.03
C ASP A 288 -12.70 44.53 21.16
N LEU A 289 -13.78 44.95 20.49
CA LEU A 289 -14.53 44.10 19.56
C LEU A 289 -13.70 43.71 18.34
N TRP A 290 -12.81 44.60 17.87
CA TRP A 290 -11.89 44.31 16.78
C TRP A 290 -10.83 43.27 17.16
N GLU A 291 -10.26 43.37 18.37
CA GLU A 291 -9.34 42.35 18.90
C GLU A 291 -10.03 41.00 19.11
N LEU A 292 -11.29 41.01 19.55
CA LEU A 292 -12.09 39.79 19.67
C LEU A 292 -12.37 39.17 18.28
N LEU A 293 -12.66 39.99 17.26
CA LEU A 293 -12.80 39.50 15.88
C LEU A 293 -11.49 38.89 15.36
N GLN A 294 -10.34 39.52 15.66
CA GLN A 294 -9.01 38.98 15.35
C GLN A 294 -8.80 37.62 16.05
N TYR A 295 -9.22 37.46 17.31
CA TYR A 295 -9.16 36.18 18.03
C TYR A 295 -10.00 35.08 17.34
N HIS A 296 -11.26 35.38 16.97
CA HIS A 296 -12.13 34.38 16.34
C HIS A 296 -11.63 33.98 14.94
N CYS A 297 -11.16 34.93 14.13
CA CYS A 297 -10.54 34.64 12.84
C CYS A 297 -9.23 33.85 13.00
N THR A 298 -8.39 34.18 13.98
CA THR A 298 -7.12 33.48 14.22
C THR A 298 -7.35 32.02 14.60
N THR A 299 -8.26 31.77 15.55
CA THR A 299 -8.59 30.41 16.00
C THR A 299 -9.33 29.59 14.93
N TYR A 300 -10.05 30.24 14.01
CA TYR A 300 -10.63 29.60 12.82
C TYR A 300 -9.57 29.03 11.86
N PHE A 301 -8.45 29.72 11.64
CA PHE A 301 -7.35 29.19 10.83
C PHE A 301 -6.48 28.21 11.60
N ASP A 302 -6.05 28.58 12.81
CA ASP A 302 -5.21 27.74 13.67
C ASP A 302 -5.54 27.92 15.17
N ASN A 303 -6.27 26.94 15.70
CA ASN A 303 -6.62 26.88 17.12
C ASN A 303 -5.48 26.41 18.06
N GLN A 304 -4.28 26.13 17.53
CA GLN A 304 -3.10 25.72 18.30
C GLN A 304 -2.02 26.81 18.31
N THR A 305 -2.36 28.03 17.91
CA THR A 305 -1.44 29.18 17.92
C THR A 305 -0.92 29.47 19.32
N SER A 306 0.40 29.56 19.50
CA SER A 306 1.04 29.88 20.78
C SER A 306 0.66 31.28 21.27
N GLY A 307 0.31 31.39 22.55
CA GLY A 307 -0.05 32.66 23.19
C GLY A 307 -1.53 33.06 23.05
N ILE A 308 -2.34 32.23 22.39
CA ILE A 308 -3.80 32.43 22.26
C ILE A 308 -4.51 31.27 22.97
N PRO A 309 -5.53 31.52 23.82
CA PRO A 309 -6.29 30.46 24.45
C PRO A 309 -7.09 29.66 23.40
N PRO A 310 -7.00 28.31 23.40
CA PRO A 310 -7.69 27.50 22.41
C PRO A 310 -9.20 27.61 22.59
N ALA A 311 -9.91 27.84 21.48
CA ALA A 311 -11.36 27.81 21.44
C ALA A 311 -11.86 26.39 21.72
N ARG A 312 -12.84 26.28 22.62
CA ARG A 312 -13.41 25.01 23.08
C ARG A 312 -14.90 24.97 22.82
N HIS A 313 -15.41 23.77 22.59
CA HIS A 313 -16.84 23.49 22.63
C HIS A 313 -17.38 23.68 24.05
N ARG A 314 -18.70 23.77 24.23
CA ARG A 314 -19.34 23.83 25.56
C ARG A 314 -18.97 22.66 26.47
N SER A 315 -18.61 21.52 25.87
CA SER A 315 -18.12 20.31 26.57
C SER A 315 -16.65 20.39 27.04
N GLY A 316 -15.93 21.48 26.75
CA GLY A 316 -14.52 21.64 27.08
C GLY A 316 -13.54 21.03 26.06
N ARG A 317 -14.02 20.26 25.06
CA ARG A 317 -13.20 19.74 23.96
C ARG A 317 -12.66 20.91 23.09
N PRO A 318 -11.36 20.96 22.75
CA PRO A 318 -10.86 21.96 21.80
C PRO A 318 -11.43 21.71 20.40
N LEU A 319 -11.79 22.79 19.70
CA LEU A 319 -12.32 22.72 18.34
C LEU A 319 -11.19 22.33 17.35
N LYS A 320 -11.50 21.45 16.40
CA LYS A 320 -10.60 21.07 15.30
C LYS A 320 -10.83 21.96 14.08
N THR A 321 -10.00 22.99 13.92
CA THR A 321 -10.13 23.96 12.83
C THR A 321 -9.24 23.59 11.62
N LEU A 322 -9.07 24.50 10.66
CA LEU A 322 -8.49 24.19 9.33
C LEU A 322 -7.10 23.54 9.43
N THR A 323 -6.21 24.10 10.25
CA THR A 323 -4.84 23.60 10.38
C THR A 323 -4.79 22.19 10.97
N GLN A 324 -5.62 21.88 11.97
CA GLN A 324 -5.68 20.54 12.59
C GLN A 324 -6.30 19.49 11.65
N ARG A 325 -7.17 19.89 10.73
CA ARG A 325 -7.73 18.98 9.70
C ARG A 325 -6.69 18.60 8.66
N LEU A 326 -5.76 19.51 8.33
CA LEU A 326 -4.71 19.26 7.36
C LEU A 326 -3.50 18.56 7.99
N LYS A 327 -3.04 19.01 9.16
CA LYS A 327 -1.86 18.49 9.86
C LYS A 327 -2.18 17.24 10.70
N GLY A 328 -1.13 16.51 11.08
CA GLY A 328 -1.22 15.36 12.00
C GLY A 328 -1.25 14.00 11.30
N LYS A 329 -1.30 12.93 12.09
CA LYS A 329 -1.33 11.54 11.58
C LYS A 329 -2.66 11.20 10.92
N GLU A 330 -3.77 11.67 11.49
CA GLU A 330 -5.13 11.49 10.98
C GLU A 330 -5.58 12.64 10.06
N GLY A 331 -4.74 13.66 9.87
CA GLY A 331 -5.02 14.80 9.00
C GLY A 331 -5.10 14.39 7.52
N ARG A 332 -5.82 15.20 6.73
CA ARG A 332 -6.17 14.91 5.33
C ARG A 332 -4.98 14.51 4.45
N PHE A 333 -3.83 15.15 4.62
CA PHE A 333 -2.63 14.81 3.82
C PHE A 333 -2.20 13.35 4.02
N ARG A 334 -2.21 12.83 5.24
CA ARG A 334 -1.74 11.47 5.53
C ARG A 334 -2.82 10.40 5.39
N SER A 335 -4.05 10.70 5.80
CA SER A 335 -5.13 9.71 5.89
C SER A 335 -6.05 9.66 4.68
N ASN A 336 -6.07 10.72 3.86
CA ASN A 336 -6.97 10.83 2.71
C ASN A 336 -6.27 11.16 1.40
N LEU A 337 -5.01 11.61 1.38
CA LEU A 337 -4.27 11.90 0.14
C LEU A 337 -3.17 10.86 -0.09
N SER A 338 -2.16 10.81 0.77
CA SER A 338 -1.05 9.84 0.64
C SER A 338 -1.48 8.38 0.89
N GLY A 339 -2.47 8.17 1.75
CA GLY A 339 -3.09 6.87 1.97
C GLY A 339 -4.60 7.02 1.90
N LYS A 340 -5.29 6.03 1.34
CA LYS A 340 -6.75 5.99 1.26
C LYS A 340 -7.23 4.57 1.54
N ARG A 341 -8.47 4.44 2.00
CA ARG A 341 -9.17 3.16 1.95
C ARG A 341 -9.60 2.92 0.51
N VAL A 342 -9.33 1.72 0.02
CA VAL A 342 -9.67 1.30 -1.35
C VAL A 342 -10.78 0.25 -1.29
N ASN A 343 -11.60 0.22 -2.33
CA ASN A 343 -12.61 -0.83 -2.54
C ASN A 343 -11.95 -2.06 -3.19
N PHE A 344 -12.74 -3.13 -3.37
CA PHE A 344 -12.31 -4.38 -4.03
C PHE A 344 -11.08 -5.02 -3.37
N CYS A 345 -11.07 -5.03 -2.04
CA CYS A 345 -10.07 -5.72 -1.25
C CYS A 345 -10.71 -6.67 -0.23
N ALA A 346 -9.95 -7.68 0.16
CA ALA A 346 -10.32 -8.62 1.21
C ALA A 346 -9.12 -8.88 2.13
N ARG A 347 -9.40 -9.36 3.34
CA ARG A 347 -8.40 -9.73 4.33
C ARG A 347 -8.87 -10.97 5.09
N THR A 348 -8.01 -11.96 5.21
CA THR A 348 -8.26 -13.17 6.02
C THR A 348 -6.94 -13.78 6.48
N VAL A 349 -7.04 -14.78 7.34
CA VAL A 349 -5.92 -15.61 7.83
C VAL A 349 -5.30 -16.39 6.68
N ILE A 350 -3.98 -16.57 6.73
CA ILE A 350 -3.24 -17.37 5.75
C ILE A 350 -3.05 -18.82 6.20
N SER A 351 -2.92 -19.73 5.24
CA SER A 351 -2.58 -21.13 5.47
C SER A 351 -1.61 -21.63 4.39
N PRO A 352 -0.67 -22.53 4.71
CA PRO A 352 0.30 -23.02 3.74
C PRO A 352 -0.35 -23.99 2.75
N ASP A 353 0.06 -23.96 1.48
CA ASP A 353 -0.31 -24.99 0.50
C ASP A 353 0.86 -25.24 -0.48
N PRO A 354 1.59 -26.36 -0.34
CA PRO A 354 2.73 -26.67 -1.20
C PRO A 354 2.33 -27.16 -2.61
N ASN A 355 1.04 -27.43 -2.85
CA ASN A 355 0.57 -27.91 -4.15
C ASN A 355 0.27 -26.76 -5.12
N LEU A 356 0.18 -25.53 -4.60
CA LEU A 356 0.03 -24.32 -5.39
C LEU A 356 1.36 -23.92 -6.01
N GLY A 357 1.32 -23.38 -7.23
CA GLY A 357 2.50 -22.74 -7.80
C GLY A 357 2.88 -21.48 -7.02
N ILE A 358 4.14 -21.04 -7.11
CA ILE A 358 4.59 -19.80 -6.45
C ILE A 358 3.83 -18.55 -6.91
N ASN A 359 3.35 -18.56 -8.16
CA ASN A 359 2.52 -17.47 -8.67
C ASN A 359 1.06 -17.59 -8.22
N GLU A 360 0.61 -18.73 -7.70
CA GLU A 360 -0.80 -18.95 -7.38
C GLU A 360 -1.14 -18.48 -5.97
N VAL A 361 -2.39 -18.05 -5.77
CA VAL A 361 -2.96 -17.81 -4.44
C VAL A 361 -4.35 -18.44 -4.34
N GLY A 362 -4.51 -19.34 -3.38
CA GLY A 362 -5.77 -19.98 -3.03
C GLY A 362 -6.72 -18.98 -2.38
N ILE A 363 -7.90 -18.78 -2.96
CA ILE A 363 -8.93 -17.85 -2.47
C ILE A 363 -10.21 -18.61 -2.14
N PRO A 364 -10.86 -18.32 -0.99
CA PRO A 364 -12.17 -18.86 -0.66
C PRO A 364 -13.24 -18.55 -1.71
N VAL A 365 -14.05 -19.54 -2.08
CA VAL A 365 -15.23 -19.37 -2.96
C VAL A 365 -16.12 -18.19 -2.52
N LYS A 366 -16.29 -17.97 -1.22
CA LYS A 366 -17.08 -16.83 -0.71
C LYS A 366 -16.49 -15.48 -1.13
N THR A 367 -15.18 -15.31 -0.96
CA THR A 367 -14.46 -14.09 -1.37
C THR A 367 -14.50 -13.93 -2.90
N ALA A 368 -14.38 -15.03 -3.65
CA ALA A 368 -14.46 -15.03 -5.10
C ALA A 368 -15.83 -14.59 -5.65
N LYS A 369 -16.92 -14.88 -4.92
CA LYS A 369 -18.29 -14.43 -5.27
C LYS A 369 -18.53 -12.96 -4.94
N GLU A 370 -17.93 -12.44 -3.86
CA GLU A 370 -18.13 -11.05 -3.43
C GLU A 370 -17.28 -10.05 -4.24
N LEU A 371 -16.01 -10.39 -4.49
CA LEU A 371 -15.11 -9.57 -5.29
C LEU A 371 -15.33 -9.83 -6.78
N THR A 372 -15.34 -8.75 -7.57
CA THR A 372 -15.63 -8.84 -9.00
C THR A 372 -14.58 -8.14 -9.86
N VAL A 373 -14.48 -8.62 -11.09
CA VAL A 373 -13.63 -8.06 -12.14
C VAL A 373 -14.54 -7.52 -13.25
N PRO A 374 -14.41 -6.24 -13.64
CA PRO A 374 -15.15 -5.69 -14.76
C PRO A 374 -14.48 -6.16 -16.06
N VAL A 375 -15.25 -6.86 -16.87
CA VAL A 375 -14.85 -7.37 -18.18
C VAL A 375 -15.78 -6.81 -19.23
N ARG A 376 -15.21 -6.20 -20.27
CA ARG A 376 -15.98 -5.75 -21.42
C ARG A 376 -16.33 -6.94 -22.30
N VAL A 377 -17.59 -6.99 -22.74
CA VAL A 377 -18.03 -7.96 -23.73
C VAL A 377 -17.37 -7.68 -25.08
N THR A 378 -16.83 -8.73 -25.67
CA THR A 378 -16.17 -8.80 -26.97
C THR A 378 -16.70 -10.03 -27.71
N ASN A 379 -16.48 -10.12 -29.02
CA ASN A 379 -16.92 -11.27 -29.82
C ASN A 379 -16.30 -12.59 -29.32
N ARG A 380 -15.12 -12.53 -28.69
CA ARG A 380 -14.41 -13.71 -28.17
C ARG A 380 -14.96 -14.21 -26.84
N ASN A 381 -15.39 -13.33 -25.94
CA ASN A 381 -15.81 -13.69 -24.59
C ASN A 381 -17.33 -13.61 -24.36
N ARG A 382 -18.11 -13.16 -25.36
CA ARG A 382 -19.57 -12.97 -25.26
C ARG A 382 -20.28 -14.21 -24.73
N GLU A 383 -20.01 -15.38 -25.31
CA GLU A 383 -20.69 -16.63 -24.93
C GLU A 383 -20.27 -17.12 -23.54
N GLN A 384 -18.99 -16.99 -23.19
CA GLN A 384 -18.51 -17.30 -21.85
C GLN A 384 -19.21 -16.43 -20.80
N LEU A 385 -19.35 -15.13 -21.07
CA LEU A 385 -20.02 -14.19 -20.17
C LEU A 385 -21.53 -14.43 -20.12
N ARG A 386 -22.18 -14.81 -21.23
CA ARG A 386 -23.58 -15.21 -21.27
C ARG A 386 -23.84 -16.39 -20.31
N GLN A 387 -22.99 -17.41 -20.33
CA GLN A 387 -23.09 -18.55 -19.40
C GLN A 387 -22.91 -18.11 -17.94
N MET A 388 -21.97 -17.20 -17.64
CA MET A 388 -21.77 -16.67 -16.29
C MET A 388 -22.95 -15.82 -15.80
N ILE A 389 -23.57 -15.02 -16.68
CA ILE A 389 -24.78 -14.26 -16.35
C ILE A 389 -25.90 -15.22 -15.93
N LEU A 390 -26.12 -16.30 -16.69
CA LEU A 390 -27.19 -17.28 -16.42
C LEU A 390 -27.04 -17.98 -15.07
N ARG A 391 -25.80 -18.24 -14.63
CA ARG A 391 -25.52 -18.77 -13.29
C ARG A 391 -25.89 -17.78 -12.17
N GLY A 392 -25.91 -16.48 -12.47
CA GLY A 392 -26.30 -15.43 -11.54
C GLY A 392 -25.23 -15.15 -10.47
N PRO A 393 -25.57 -14.46 -9.37
CA PRO A 393 -24.62 -14.08 -8.32
C PRO A 393 -24.32 -15.21 -7.32
N ASP A 394 -25.16 -16.23 -7.22
CA ASP A 394 -25.06 -17.25 -6.17
C ASP A 394 -24.22 -18.47 -6.57
N VAL A 395 -24.18 -18.82 -7.86
CA VAL A 395 -23.43 -19.97 -8.38
C VAL A 395 -22.12 -19.47 -9.00
N HIS A 396 -21.00 -19.93 -8.45
CA HIS A 396 -19.68 -19.59 -8.96
C HIS A 396 -19.28 -20.55 -10.10
N PRO A 397 -18.68 -20.06 -11.22
CA PRO A 397 -18.41 -18.66 -11.54
C PRO A 397 -19.64 -17.98 -12.16
N GLY A 398 -19.99 -16.81 -11.59
CA GLY A 398 -21.20 -16.06 -11.90
C GLY A 398 -20.97 -14.54 -12.02
N VAL A 399 -22.05 -13.76 -11.98
CA VAL A 399 -22.05 -12.29 -12.21
C VAL A 399 -22.92 -11.58 -11.19
N ASN A 400 -22.40 -10.47 -10.65
CA ASN A 400 -23.15 -9.66 -9.68
C ASN A 400 -23.82 -8.43 -10.33
N TYR A 401 -23.12 -7.75 -11.24
CA TYR A 401 -23.58 -6.51 -11.85
C TYR A 401 -23.26 -6.43 -13.34
N ILE A 402 -24.09 -5.66 -14.07
CA ILE A 402 -23.86 -5.28 -15.47
C ILE A 402 -23.93 -3.76 -15.55
N ILE A 403 -22.94 -3.16 -16.21
CA ILE A 403 -22.86 -1.72 -16.48
C ILE A 403 -23.22 -1.50 -17.95
N ARG A 404 -24.27 -0.70 -18.17
CA ARG A 404 -24.74 -0.32 -19.51
C ARG A 404 -23.84 0.76 -20.12
N GLY A 405 -23.98 0.99 -21.43
CA GLY A 405 -23.34 2.13 -22.12
C GLY A 405 -23.63 3.49 -21.49
N ASP A 406 -24.80 3.63 -20.84
CA ASP A 406 -25.21 4.85 -20.11
C ASP A 406 -24.66 4.93 -18.67
N THR A 407 -23.62 4.15 -18.34
CA THR A 407 -22.97 4.01 -17.02
C THR A 407 -23.87 3.53 -15.87
N LEU A 408 -25.14 3.23 -16.13
CA LEU A 408 -26.05 2.66 -15.15
C LEU A 408 -25.62 1.24 -14.76
N ARG A 409 -25.34 1.06 -13.46
CA ARG A 409 -25.01 -0.23 -12.85
C ARG A 409 -26.29 -0.97 -12.45
N VAL A 410 -26.54 -2.12 -13.06
CA VAL A 410 -27.72 -2.96 -12.84
C VAL A 410 -27.30 -4.22 -12.09
N ARG A 411 -27.99 -4.54 -10.98
CA ARG A 411 -27.78 -5.77 -10.23
C ARG A 411 -28.46 -6.95 -10.91
N ILE A 412 -27.77 -8.09 -11.00
CA ILE A 412 -28.33 -9.33 -11.52
C ILE A 412 -29.16 -10.02 -10.45
N THR A 413 -30.38 -10.40 -10.82
CA THR A 413 -31.36 -11.16 -10.04
C THR A 413 -31.85 -12.33 -10.89
N ASP A 414 -32.60 -13.26 -10.30
CA ASP A 414 -33.11 -14.43 -11.02
C ASP A 414 -33.97 -14.11 -12.24
N ARG A 415 -34.63 -12.96 -12.26
CA ARG A 415 -35.40 -12.50 -13.43
C ARG A 415 -34.50 -11.80 -14.45
N THR A 416 -33.59 -10.94 -13.99
CA THR A 416 -32.79 -10.11 -14.90
C THR A 416 -31.69 -10.90 -15.60
N LYS A 417 -31.22 -12.01 -15.03
CA LYS A 417 -30.18 -12.86 -15.64
C LYS A 417 -30.59 -13.39 -17.03
N TYR A 418 -31.80 -13.90 -17.17
CA TYR A 418 -32.30 -14.42 -18.46
C TYR A 418 -32.53 -13.30 -19.47
N ILE A 419 -32.99 -12.12 -19.00
CA ILE A 419 -33.16 -10.95 -19.86
C ILE A 419 -31.82 -10.51 -20.44
N TRP A 420 -30.76 -10.43 -19.63
CA TRP A 420 -29.46 -9.93 -20.06
C TRP A 420 -28.62 -10.93 -20.84
N ALA A 421 -28.80 -12.22 -20.56
CA ALA A 421 -28.19 -13.28 -21.36
C ALA A 421 -28.87 -13.44 -22.73
N GLY A 422 -30.13 -13.02 -22.85
CA GLY A 422 -30.96 -13.22 -24.03
C GLY A 422 -31.00 -12.05 -25.02
N PHE A 423 -31.92 -12.22 -25.95
CA PHE A 423 -32.21 -11.34 -27.07
C PHE A 423 -33.49 -10.54 -26.80
N ARG A 424 -33.64 -9.44 -27.50
CA ARG A 424 -34.85 -8.61 -27.50
C ARG A 424 -35.45 -8.58 -28.90
N CYS A 425 -36.71 -8.97 -29.01
CA CYS A 425 -37.49 -8.79 -30.24
C CYS A 425 -37.85 -7.31 -30.42
N MET A 426 -37.71 -6.80 -31.65
CA MET A 426 -38.06 -5.42 -31.98
C MET A 426 -39.45 -5.27 -32.61
N ASN A 427 -40.20 -6.38 -32.77
CA ASN A 427 -41.58 -6.32 -33.22
C ASN A 427 -42.45 -5.55 -32.18
N PRO A 428 -43.10 -4.43 -32.55
CA PRO A 428 -43.99 -3.68 -31.66
C PRO A 428 -45.14 -4.52 -31.09
N ASP A 429 -45.61 -5.53 -31.84
CA ASP A 429 -46.70 -6.42 -31.45
C ASP A 429 -46.25 -7.55 -30.52
N CYS A 430 -44.94 -7.68 -30.26
CA CYS A 430 -44.37 -8.68 -29.36
C CYS A 430 -44.29 -8.12 -27.92
N HIS A 431 -45.42 -8.10 -27.20
CA HIS A 431 -45.51 -7.64 -25.82
C HIS A 431 -45.97 -8.76 -24.87
N SER A 432 -45.70 -8.62 -23.56
CA SER A 432 -46.03 -9.64 -22.55
C SER A 432 -47.53 -9.75 -22.20
N GLY A 433 -48.39 -8.98 -22.85
CA GLY A 433 -49.77 -8.70 -22.41
C GLY A 433 -49.84 -7.82 -21.16
N SER A 434 -51.04 -7.30 -20.87
CA SER A 434 -51.43 -6.58 -19.65
C SER A 434 -52.73 -7.21 -19.08
N ASP A 435 -53.21 -6.74 -17.93
CA ASP A 435 -54.50 -7.20 -17.38
C ASP A 435 -55.69 -6.91 -18.33
N ASP A 436 -55.56 -5.87 -19.17
CA ASP A 436 -56.57 -5.45 -20.15
C ASP A 436 -56.39 -6.11 -21.53
N GLU A 437 -55.16 -6.50 -21.89
CA GLU A 437 -54.81 -7.13 -23.17
C GLU A 437 -54.01 -8.43 -22.94
N PRO A 438 -54.65 -9.62 -22.97
CA PRO A 438 -53.96 -10.88 -22.70
C PRO A 438 -52.89 -11.19 -23.75
N TYR A 439 -51.82 -11.86 -23.33
CA TYR A 439 -50.73 -12.29 -24.20
C TYR A 439 -51.25 -13.21 -25.33
N SER A 440 -51.01 -12.82 -26.59
CA SER A 440 -51.49 -13.49 -27.80
C SER A 440 -50.39 -14.25 -28.58
N GLY A 441 -49.16 -14.30 -28.06
CA GLY A 441 -48.02 -14.93 -28.72
C GLY A 441 -48.01 -16.48 -28.64
N TYR A 442 -47.06 -17.09 -29.35
CA TYR A 442 -47.01 -18.55 -29.59
C TYR A 442 -46.59 -19.39 -28.38
N ARG A 443 -45.80 -18.84 -27.44
CA ARG A 443 -45.24 -19.57 -26.28
C ARG A 443 -45.66 -18.92 -24.94
N PRO A 444 -46.90 -19.18 -24.46
CA PRO A 444 -47.38 -18.63 -23.20
C PRO A 444 -46.62 -19.14 -21.98
N ASP A 445 -46.11 -20.37 -22.04
CA ASP A 445 -45.22 -21.00 -21.05
C ASP A 445 -43.90 -20.22 -20.89
N LEU A 446 -43.30 -19.79 -22.01
CA LEU A 446 -42.09 -18.97 -22.00
C LEU A 446 -42.38 -17.56 -21.46
N ASN A 447 -43.53 -16.97 -21.82
CA ASN A 447 -43.90 -15.62 -21.37
C ASN A 447 -44.08 -15.51 -19.84
N GLN A 448 -44.46 -16.61 -19.16
CA GLN A 448 -44.52 -16.65 -17.69
C GLN A 448 -43.14 -16.47 -17.04
N VAL A 449 -42.09 -17.02 -17.66
CA VAL A 449 -40.73 -17.06 -17.08
C VAL A 449 -39.86 -15.91 -17.60
N LEU A 450 -39.88 -15.68 -18.91
CA LEU A 450 -39.17 -14.63 -19.62
C LEU A 450 -40.15 -13.86 -20.51
N PRO A 451 -40.77 -12.78 -19.97
CA PRO A 451 -41.82 -12.07 -20.68
C PRO A 451 -41.32 -11.41 -21.99
N ALA A 452 -42.18 -11.48 -23.02
CA ALA A 452 -41.97 -10.77 -24.29
C ALA A 452 -41.79 -9.26 -24.03
N PRO A 453 -40.90 -8.56 -24.76
CA PRO A 453 -40.20 -8.99 -25.98
C PRO A 453 -38.90 -9.77 -25.76
N ASN A 454 -38.56 -10.19 -24.54
CA ASN A 454 -37.29 -10.86 -24.26
C ASN A 454 -37.38 -12.37 -24.48
N PHE A 455 -36.33 -12.97 -25.02
CA PHE A 455 -36.24 -14.42 -25.19
C PHE A 455 -34.78 -14.88 -25.20
N LEU A 456 -34.54 -16.18 -25.01
CA LEU A 456 -33.22 -16.78 -25.12
C LEU A 456 -33.33 -18.07 -25.94
N PRO A 457 -32.73 -18.15 -27.14
CA PRO A 457 -32.66 -19.40 -27.89
C PRO A 457 -32.02 -20.52 -27.08
N GLY A 458 -32.56 -21.74 -27.18
CA GLY A 458 -32.07 -22.91 -26.43
C GLY A 458 -32.43 -22.96 -24.93
N LEU A 459 -33.27 -22.02 -24.45
CA LEU A 459 -33.79 -22.02 -23.07
C LEU A 459 -34.81 -23.14 -22.85
N GLU A 460 -34.54 -24.00 -21.87
CA GLU A 460 -35.42 -25.12 -21.50
C GLU A 460 -36.24 -24.81 -20.24
N LEU A 461 -37.49 -25.25 -20.23
CA LEU A 461 -38.43 -25.02 -19.12
C LEU A 461 -38.74 -26.33 -18.39
N LYS A 462 -38.86 -26.26 -17.07
CA LYS A 462 -39.32 -27.35 -16.20
C LYS A 462 -40.45 -26.87 -15.30
N ARG A 463 -41.35 -27.77 -14.92
CA ARG A 463 -42.38 -27.47 -13.91
C ARG A 463 -41.77 -27.53 -12.52
N GLN A 464 -42.03 -26.52 -11.68
CA GLN A 464 -41.55 -26.45 -10.32
C GLN A 464 -42.67 -26.00 -9.37
N MET A 465 -42.64 -26.49 -8.13
CA MET A 465 -43.60 -26.12 -7.10
C MET A 465 -43.07 -24.91 -6.31
N ARG A 466 -43.80 -23.80 -6.31
CA ARG A 466 -43.44 -22.57 -5.58
C ARG A 466 -44.49 -22.27 -4.52
N ARG A 467 -44.05 -21.74 -3.38
CA ARG A 467 -44.98 -21.26 -2.34
C ARG A 467 -45.46 -19.85 -2.65
N ASN A 468 -46.76 -19.63 -2.56
CA ASN A 468 -47.39 -18.34 -2.83
C ASN A 468 -47.31 -17.45 -1.57
N SER A 469 -47.80 -16.21 -1.65
CA SER A 469 -47.86 -15.26 -0.53
C SER A 469 -48.68 -15.75 0.67
N ILE A 470 -49.54 -16.77 0.49
CA ILE A 470 -50.39 -17.38 1.51
C ILE A 470 -49.78 -18.69 2.07
N GLY A 471 -48.70 -19.20 1.47
CA GLY A 471 -47.96 -20.38 1.93
C GLY A 471 -48.32 -21.70 1.24
N ASP A 472 -49.35 -21.72 0.39
CA ASP A 472 -49.74 -22.87 -0.43
C ASP A 472 -48.75 -23.10 -1.58
N LEU A 473 -48.59 -24.36 -2.01
CA LEU A 473 -47.70 -24.76 -3.12
C LEU A 473 -48.48 -24.76 -4.45
N GLU A 474 -48.10 -23.90 -5.39
CA GLU A 474 -48.60 -23.90 -6.77
C GLU A 474 -47.54 -24.40 -7.77
N GLU A 475 -48.00 -25.05 -8.85
CA GLU A 475 -47.15 -25.40 -9.99
C GLU A 475 -46.91 -24.17 -10.87
N GLU A 476 -45.65 -23.75 -11.00
CA GLU A 476 -45.21 -22.66 -11.87
C GLU A 476 -44.16 -23.20 -12.87
N TRP A 477 -44.11 -22.62 -14.09
CA TRP A 477 -43.00 -22.90 -14.99
C TRP A 477 -41.71 -22.23 -14.48
N GLY A 478 -40.61 -22.95 -14.54
CA GLY A 478 -39.26 -22.48 -14.20
C GLY A 478 -38.26 -22.83 -15.29
N VAL A 479 -37.06 -22.27 -15.21
CA VAL A 479 -35.97 -22.60 -16.15
C VAL A 479 -35.22 -23.84 -15.69
N ASP A 480 -34.97 -24.77 -16.62
CA ASP A 480 -33.97 -25.81 -16.43
C ASP A 480 -32.58 -25.27 -16.79
N LEU A 481 -31.88 -24.74 -15.78
CA LEU A 481 -30.61 -24.06 -15.96
C LEU A 481 -29.49 -25.00 -16.47
N GLU A 482 -29.47 -26.25 -16.01
CA GLU A 482 -28.43 -27.21 -16.42
C GLU A 482 -28.56 -27.57 -17.90
N LYS A 483 -29.77 -27.93 -18.35
CA LYS A 483 -30.04 -28.21 -19.77
C LYS A 483 -29.79 -27.00 -20.65
N THR A 484 -30.24 -25.82 -20.21
CA THR A 484 -30.01 -24.57 -20.94
C THR A 484 -28.51 -24.28 -21.12
N ILE A 485 -27.70 -24.49 -20.07
CA ILE A 485 -26.24 -24.28 -20.17
C ILE A 485 -25.60 -25.32 -21.09
N SER A 486 -26.02 -26.59 -21.04
CA SER A 486 -25.54 -27.63 -21.96
C SER A 486 -25.88 -27.30 -23.42
N ASN A 487 -27.10 -26.85 -23.71
CA ASN A 487 -27.50 -26.38 -25.04
C ASN A 487 -26.60 -25.23 -25.54
N LEU A 488 -26.29 -24.26 -24.68
CA LEU A 488 -25.39 -23.14 -25.01
C LEU A 488 -23.92 -23.54 -25.19
N ARG A 489 -23.52 -24.74 -24.74
CA ARG A 489 -22.22 -25.35 -25.04
C ARG A 489 -22.26 -26.24 -26.29
N GLY A 490 -23.44 -26.45 -26.86
CA GLY A 490 -23.65 -27.42 -27.91
C GLY A 490 -23.38 -28.86 -27.43
N GLU A 491 -23.69 -29.19 -26.19
CA GLU A 491 -23.50 -30.52 -25.59
C GLU A 491 -24.84 -31.19 -25.29
N GLU A 492 -24.96 -32.50 -25.49
CA GLU A 492 -26.15 -33.25 -25.08
C GLU A 492 -26.26 -33.38 -23.56
N SER A 493 -27.46 -33.15 -23.03
CA SER A 493 -27.70 -33.02 -21.58
C SER A 493 -28.12 -34.32 -20.90
N GLU A 494 -28.63 -35.30 -21.66
CA GLU A 494 -29.22 -36.55 -21.15
C GLU A 494 -28.73 -37.81 -21.89
N GLY A 495 -28.83 -38.96 -21.22
CA GLY A 495 -28.54 -40.28 -21.81
C GLY A 495 -27.07 -40.71 -21.81
N SER A 496 -26.76 -41.79 -22.55
CA SER A 496 -25.40 -42.35 -22.68
C SER A 496 -24.45 -41.47 -23.51
N MET A 497 -24.96 -40.40 -24.11
CA MET A 497 -24.22 -39.44 -24.94
C MET A 497 -24.00 -38.09 -24.22
N LYS A 498 -24.25 -38.01 -22.90
CA LYS A 498 -24.07 -36.78 -22.12
C LYS A 498 -22.65 -36.21 -22.30
N GLY A 499 -22.56 -34.96 -22.74
CA GLY A 499 -21.29 -34.27 -23.02
C GLY A 499 -20.74 -34.46 -24.44
N GLN A 500 -21.42 -35.19 -25.33
CA GLN A 500 -21.08 -35.20 -26.76
C GLN A 500 -21.60 -33.94 -27.46
N SER A 501 -20.86 -33.47 -28.48
CA SER A 501 -21.24 -32.29 -29.26
C SER A 501 -22.50 -32.56 -30.09
N LEU A 502 -23.45 -31.61 -30.05
CA LEU A 502 -24.65 -31.61 -30.86
C LEU A 502 -24.31 -31.29 -32.34
N PRO A 503 -25.11 -31.79 -33.30
CA PRO A 503 -24.98 -31.41 -34.71
C PRO A 503 -25.10 -29.89 -34.90
N SER A 504 -24.40 -29.33 -35.90
CA SER A 504 -24.39 -27.89 -36.21
C SER A 504 -25.79 -27.31 -36.45
N ASP A 505 -26.68 -28.13 -36.99
CA ASP A 505 -28.02 -27.74 -37.44
C ASP A 505 -29.09 -27.93 -36.35
N ASP A 506 -28.71 -28.36 -35.14
CA ASP A 506 -29.66 -28.54 -34.03
C ASP A 506 -30.12 -27.17 -33.51
N PRO A 507 -31.44 -26.87 -33.54
CA PRO A 507 -31.97 -25.58 -33.09
C PRO A 507 -31.74 -25.31 -31.59
N ARG A 508 -31.47 -26.33 -30.77
CA ARG A 508 -31.14 -26.17 -29.34
C ARG A 508 -29.75 -25.52 -29.17
N ALA A 509 -28.82 -25.82 -30.06
CA ALA A 509 -27.42 -25.35 -30.03
C ALA A 509 -27.18 -24.11 -30.90
N LEU A 510 -28.25 -23.45 -31.39
CA LEU A 510 -28.19 -22.34 -32.33
C LEU A 510 -27.16 -21.26 -31.97
N ILE A 511 -27.13 -20.82 -30.71
CA ILE A 511 -26.18 -19.80 -30.24
C ILE A 511 -24.73 -20.27 -30.33
N HIS A 512 -24.47 -21.53 -29.97
CA HIS A 512 -23.14 -22.12 -30.01
C HIS A 512 -22.66 -22.31 -31.46
N SER A 513 -23.50 -22.90 -32.32
CA SER A 513 -23.20 -23.06 -33.75
C SER A 513 -22.98 -21.72 -34.45
N ARG A 514 -23.81 -20.71 -34.12
CA ARG A 514 -23.67 -19.34 -34.62
C ARG A 514 -22.34 -18.73 -34.19
N TRP A 515 -21.97 -18.83 -32.92
CA TRP A 515 -20.70 -18.29 -32.43
C TRP A 515 -19.47 -18.96 -33.08
N LEU A 516 -19.51 -20.28 -33.28
CA LEU A 516 -18.45 -21.00 -34.01
C LEU A 516 -18.34 -20.53 -35.46
N TRP A 517 -19.48 -20.31 -36.12
CA TRP A 517 -19.53 -19.78 -37.49
C TRP A 517 -18.93 -18.37 -37.57
N GLU A 518 -19.33 -17.45 -36.66
CA GLU A 518 -18.77 -16.09 -36.57
C GLU A 518 -17.24 -16.09 -36.39
N HIS A 519 -16.70 -17.10 -35.71
CA HIS A 519 -15.25 -17.20 -35.49
C HIS A 519 -14.49 -17.69 -36.72
N SER A 520 -15.12 -18.57 -37.51
CA SER A 520 -14.51 -19.14 -38.71
C SER A 520 -14.70 -18.25 -39.95
N ASN A 521 -15.82 -17.52 -40.01
CA ASN A 521 -16.22 -16.68 -41.14
C ASN A 521 -16.71 -15.30 -40.64
N PRO A 522 -15.80 -14.39 -40.27
CA PRO A 522 -16.16 -13.12 -39.64
C PRO A 522 -16.81 -12.10 -40.59
N ASP A 523 -16.60 -12.23 -41.91
CA ASP A 523 -17.09 -11.28 -42.93
C ASP A 523 -18.29 -11.81 -43.74
N ASP A 524 -18.70 -13.07 -43.52
CA ASP A 524 -19.78 -13.72 -44.27
C ASP A 524 -21.13 -13.60 -43.54
N GLU A 525 -22.22 -13.57 -44.31
CA GLU A 525 -23.58 -13.61 -43.77
C GLU A 525 -23.89 -14.97 -43.12
N TYR A 526 -24.83 -14.96 -42.18
CA TYR A 526 -25.26 -16.19 -41.52
C TYR A 526 -26.04 -17.08 -42.49
N PRO A 527 -25.72 -18.38 -42.57
CA PRO A 527 -26.62 -19.37 -43.17
C PRO A 527 -28.03 -19.28 -42.57
N GLU A 528 -29.08 -19.52 -43.37
CA GLU A 528 -30.49 -19.40 -42.94
C GLU A 528 -30.82 -20.21 -41.67
N HIS A 529 -30.14 -21.34 -41.44
CA HIS A 529 -30.35 -22.18 -40.25
C HIS A 529 -29.72 -21.61 -38.96
N LEU A 530 -28.87 -20.58 -39.05
CA LEU A 530 -28.23 -19.88 -37.92
C LEU A 530 -28.90 -18.54 -37.60
N GLU A 531 -29.93 -18.14 -38.35
CA GLU A 531 -30.74 -16.96 -38.04
C GLU A 531 -31.55 -17.15 -36.75
N VAL A 532 -31.55 -16.11 -35.90
CA VAL A 532 -32.23 -16.15 -34.59
C VAL A 532 -33.63 -15.57 -34.71
N ASN A 533 -34.63 -16.42 -34.54
CA ASN A 533 -36.04 -16.02 -34.57
C ASN A 533 -36.64 -15.92 -33.16
N CYS A 534 -37.58 -14.98 -32.98
CA CYS A 534 -38.28 -14.83 -31.71
C CYS A 534 -39.29 -15.96 -31.49
N PRO A 535 -39.20 -16.76 -30.40
CA PRO A 535 -40.15 -17.83 -30.11
C PRO A 535 -41.53 -17.30 -29.67
N HIS A 536 -41.65 -16.02 -29.31
CA HIS A 536 -42.92 -15.40 -28.92
C HIS A 536 -43.79 -15.04 -30.13
N CYS A 537 -43.21 -14.49 -31.20
CA CYS A 537 -43.95 -13.97 -32.36
C CYS A 537 -43.50 -14.54 -33.72
N GLY A 538 -42.46 -15.38 -33.76
CA GLY A 538 -41.94 -15.97 -35.00
C GLY A 538 -41.16 -15.02 -35.91
N SER A 539 -40.90 -13.77 -35.47
CA SER A 539 -40.25 -12.71 -36.26
C SER A 539 -40.91 -12.51 -37.65
N PRO A 540 -42.16 -12.04 -37.72
CA PRO A 540 -42.89 -11.90 -38.98
C PRO A 540 -42.20 -10.95 -39.97
N SER A 541 -42.37 -11.21 -41.27
CA SER A 541 -41.91 -10.31 -42.34
C SER A 541 -42.78 -9.06 -42.40
N ILE A 542 -42.15 -7.89 -42.41
CA ILE A 542 -42.76 -6.57 -42.59
C ILE A 542 -42.40 -6.08 -44.00
N GLU A 543 -43.37 -5.48 -44.69
CA GLU A 543 -43.13 -4.79 -45.96
C GLU A 543 -42.74 -3.33 -45.70
N ASP A 544 -41.66 -2.85 -46.31
CA ASP A 544 -41.29 -1.43 -46.26
C ASP A 544 -42.18 -0.57 -47.19
N GLU A 545 -41.96 0.76 -47.15
CA GLU A 545 -42.68 1.71 -48.02
C GLU A 545 -42.44 1.48 -49.53
N TYR A 546 -41.46 0.64 -49.91
CA TYR A 546 -41.10 0.31 -51.28
C TYR A 546 -41.58 -1.10 -51.70
N GLY A 547 -42.27 -1.84 -50.83
CA GLY A 547 -42.78 -3.18 -51.09
C GLY A 547 -41.74 -4.31 -50.97
N GLU A 548 -40.57 -4.03 -50.38
CA GLU A 548 -39.60 -5.06 -50.02
C GLU A 548 -39.95 -5.67 -48.66
N SER A 549 -40.07 -6.99 -48.62
CA SER A 549 -40.38 -7.74 -47.38
C SER A 549 -39.11 -8.11 -46.64
N TYR A 550 -38.93 -7.62 -45.42
CA TYR A 550 -37.81 -7.96 -44.54
C TYR A 550 -38.31 -8.51 -43.20
N ARG A 551 -37.54 -9.37 -42.53
CA ARG A 551 -37.94 -9.97 -41.23
C ARG A 551 -37.80 -8.98 -40.08
N THR A 552 -38.57 -9.17 -39.01
CA THR A 552 -38.45 -8.33 -37.82
C THR A 552 -37.12 -8.56 -37.10
N ASP A 553 -36.40 -7.48 -36.84
CA ASP A 553 -35.08 -7.53 -36.20
C ASP A 553 -35.11 -8.06 -34.77
N VAL A 554 -34.00 -8.70 -34.41
CA VAL A 554 -33.72 -9.19 -33.07
C VAL A 554 -32.39 -8.59 -32.60
N GLU A 555 -32.39 -7.94 -31.44
CA GLU A 555 -31.18 -7.38 -30.82
C GLU A 555 -30.59 -8.36 -29.80
N ASP A 556 -29.36 -8.83 -30.03
CA ASP A 556 -28.55 -9.43 -28.97
C ASP A 556 -28.07 -8.34 -28.01
N ARG A 557 -28.48 -8.43 -26.74
CA ARG A 557 -28.10 -7.44 -25.71
C ARG A 557 -26.60 -7.42 -25.41
N LEU A 558 -25.90 -8.50 -25.73
CA LEU A 558 -24.46 -8.62 -25.59
C LEU A 558 -23.71 -8.37 -26.91
N SER A 559 -24.41 -7.95 -27.98
CA SER A 559 -23.78 -7.58 -29.24
C SER A 559 -22.80 -6.42 -29.05
N THR A 560 -21.70 -6.50 -29.79
CA THR A 560 -20.70 -5.44 -29.95
C THR A 560 -20.92 -4.64 -31.23
N VAL A 561 -22.01 -4.92 -31.94
CA VAL A 561 -22.39 -4.27 -33.20
C VAL A 561 -23.78 -3.68 -33.01
N ASP A 562 -24.00 -2.47 -33.53
CA ASP A 562 -25.33 -1.89 -33.62
C ASP A 562 -26.14 -2.48 -34.79
N ARG A 563 -27.33 -1.93 -35.04
CA ARG A 563 -28.26 -2.46 -36.04
C ARG A 563 -27.77 -2.30 -37.48
N ASP A 564 -26.98 -1.25 -37.70
CA ASP A 564 -26.49 -0.88 -39.03
C ASP A 564 -25.14 -1.55 -39.33
N GLY A 565 -24.70 -2.50 -38.49
CA GLY A 565 -23.41 -3.17 -38.63
C GLY A 565 -22.23 -2.37 -38.07
N ASN A 566 -22.45 -1.23 -37.41
CA ASN A 566 -21.34 -0.43 -36.87
C ASN A 566 -20.88 -0.94 -35.50
N PRO A 567 -19.57 -0.82 -35.18
CA PRO A 567 -19.05 -1.21 -33.88
C PRO A 567 -19.65 -0.37 -32.74
N LYS A 568 -20.23 -1.05 -31.76
CA LYS A 568 -20.78 -0.50 -30.52
C LYS A 568 -19.92 -0.97 -29.33
N PRO A 569 -19.62 -0.10 -28.34
CA PRO A 569 -18.98 -0.55 -27.12
C PRO A 569 -19.84 -1.63 -26.43
N GLY A 570 -19.29 -2.84 -26.30
CA GLY A 570 -19.94 -3.92 -25.56
C GLY A 570 -20.23 -3.53 -24.10
N VAL A 571 -21.26 -4.15 -23.52
CA VAL A 571 -21.59 -3.95 -22.11
C VAL A 571 -20.44 -4.40 -21.21
N VAL A 572 -20.32 -3.80 -20.02
CA VAL A 572 -19.30 -4.21 -19.04
C VAL A 572 -19.96 -5.08 -17.98
N ILE A 573 -19.39 -6.25 -17.73
CA ILE A 573 -19.93 -7.25 -16.80
C ILE A 573 -18.98 -7.36 -15.62
N GLU A 574 -19.50 -7.21 -14.40
CA GLU A 574 -18.78 -7.46 -13.15
C GLU A 574 -18.96 -8.93 -12.75
N ARG A 575 -18.08 -9.78 -13.26
CA ARG A 575 -18.06 -11.22 -12.95
C ARG A 575 -17.30 -11.54 -11.67
N HIS A 576 -17.59 -12.67 -11.05
CA HIS A 576 -16.81 -13.24 -9.94
C HIS A 576 -15.34 -13.46 -10.34
N LEU A 577 -14.46 -13.53 -9.34
CA LEU A 577 -13.07 -13.94 -9.54
C LEU A 577 -13.01 -15.39 -9.99
N ILE A 578 -12.22 -15.70 -11.01
CA ILE A 578 -12.00 -17.05 -11.54
C ILE A 578 -10.52 -17.41 -11.50
N ASP A 579 -10.20 -18.68 -11.74
CA ASP A 579 -8.83 -19.14 -11.81
C ASP A 579 -8.03 -18.39 -12.89
N GLY A 580 -6.81 -17.97 -12.55
CA GLY A 580 -5.92 -17.20 -13.42
C GLY A 580 -6.15 -15.68 -13.41
N ASP A 581 -7.14 -15.17 -12.66
CA ASP A 581 -7.28 -13.73 -12.46
C ASP A 581 -6.09 -13.15 -11.69
N VAL A 582 -5.70 -11.93 -12.05
CA VAL A 582 -4.52 -11.27 -11.48
C VAL A 582 -4.92 -10.45 -10.25
N THR A 583 -4.24 -10.67 -9.13
CA THR A 583 -4.49 -9.99 -7.86
C THR A 583 -3.21 -9.57 -7.17
N ILE A 584 -3.26 -8.47 -6.42
CA ILE A 584 -2.14 -8.04 -5.58
C ILE A 584 -2.31 -8.64 -4.19
N PHE A 585 -1.29 -9.34 -3.72
CA PHE A 585 -1.24 -9.96 -2.40
C PHE A 585 -0.18 -9.26 -1.54
N ASN A 586 -0.57 -8.89 -0.31
CA ASN A 586 0.20 -7.99 0.54
C ASN A 586 0.15 -8.37 2.02
N ARG A 587 1.32 -8.44 2.67
CA ARG A 587 1.45 -8.51 4.12
C ARG A 587 1.94 -7.19 4.72
N GLN A 588 1.26 -6.74 5.77
CA GLN A 588 1.68 -5.58 6.55
C GLN A 588 2.52 -6.04 7.75
N PRO A 589 3.60 -5.32 8.12
CA PRO A 589 4.11 -4.09 7.51
C PRO A 589 4.87 -4.34 6.20
N SER A 590 4.61 -3.53 5.18
CA SER A 590 5.30 -3.63 3.88
C SER A 590 6.67 -2.92 3.96
N LEU A 591 7.74 -3.70 4.16
CA LEU A 591 9.10 -3.18 4.37
C LEU A 591 9.85 -2.93 3.05
N HIS A 592 9.56 -3.73 2.02
CA HIS A 592 10.15 -3.62 0.70
C HIS A 592 9.09 -3.90 -0.37
N ARG A 593 9.42 -3.66 -1.64
CA ARG A 593 8.45 -3.84 -2.74
C ARG A 593 7.90 -5.28 -2.81
N MET A 594 8.71 -6.28 -2.51
CA MET A 594 8.30 -7.70 -2.52
C MET A 594 7.32 -8.06 -1.39
N SER A 595 7.05 -7.17 -0.43
CA SER A 595 5.95 -7.38 0.53
C SER A 595 4.57 -7.20 -0.13
N MET A 596 4.54 -6.77 -1.40
CA MET A 596 3.36 -6.62 -2.24
C MET A 596 3.67 -7.13 -3.65
N MET A 597 3.24 -8.34 -3.97
CA MET A 597 3.46 -8.99 -5.26
C MET A 597 2.13 -9.42 -5.88
N VAL A 598 2.18 -9.80 -7.14
CA VAL A 598 1.02 -10.21 -7.91
C VAL A 598 0.97 -11.72 -8.00
N HIS A 599 -0.16 -12.27 -7.58
CA HIS A 599 -0.49 -13.68 -7.71
C HIS A 599 -1.64 -13.88 -8.71
N GLU A 600 -1.76 -15.10 -9.19
CA GLU A 600 -2.84 -15.63 -9.99
C GLU A 600 -3.81 -16.38 -9.07
N ILE A 601 -5.09 -16.05 -9.18
CA ILE A 601 -6.11 -16.58 -8.29
C ILE A 601 -6.34 -18.05 -8.61
N ARG A 602 -6.50 -18.85 -7.55
CA ARG A 602 -7.06 -20.19 -7.61
C ARG A 602 -8.19 -20.32 -6.60
N VAL A 603 -9.41 -20.52 -7.08
CA VAL A 603 -10.60 -20.58 -6.24
C VAL A 603 -10.66 -21.95 -5.59
N MET A 604 -10.69 -21.97 -4.26
CA MET A 604 -10.68 -23.19 -3.46
C MET A 604 -11.72 -23.12 -2.33
N GLU A 605 -12.14 -24.29 -1.86
CA GLU A 605 -12.97 -24.38 -0.66
C GLU A 605 -12.17 -24.00 0.59
N GLY A 606 -12.81 -23.30 1.52
CA GLY A 606 -12.21 -22.85 2.77
C GLY A 606 -12.57 -21.42 3.12
N LYS A 607 -11.82 -20.84 4.06
CA LYS A 607 -11.99 -19.45 4.54
C LYS A 607 -10.67 -18.66 4.63
N THR A 608 -9.55 -19.31 4.36
CA THR A 608 -8.19 -18.75 4.45
C THR A 608 -7.63 -18.47 3.06
N PHE A 609 -6.66 -17.56 2.98
CA PHE A 609 -5.83 -17.44 1.79
C PHE A 609 -4.73 -18.49 1.84
N ARG A 610 -4.47 -19.16 0.71
CA ARG A 610 -3.41 -20.17 0.61
C ARG A 610 -2.34 -19.74 -0.37
N PHE A 611 -1.09 -20.01 -0.08
CA PHE A 611 0.01 -19.73 -1.00
C PHE A 611 1.19 -20.67 -0.72
N ASN A 612 2.15 -20.69 -1.64
CA ASN A 612 3.30 -21.58 -1.58
C ASN A 612 4.25 -21.20 -0.43
N LEU A 613 4.83 -22.20 0.23
CA LEU A 613 5.76 -22.03 1.35
C LEU A 613 7.05 -21.28 0.96
N ALA A 614 7.50 -21.40 -0.30
CA ALA A 614 8.69 -20.71 -0.79
C ALA A 614 8.55 -19.17 -0.79
N ASP A 615 7.31 -18.66 -0.84
CA ASP A 615 7.03 -17.22 -0.85
C ASP A 615 6.89 -16.62 0.56
N CYS A 616 7.04 -17.42 1.62
CA CYS A 616 6.93 -16.90 2.99
C CYS A 616 7.99 -15.84 3.30
N THR A 617 9.22 -16.04 2.81
CA THR A 617 10.37 -15.15 3.07
C THR A 617 10.15 -13.71 2.60
N PRO A 618 9.75 -13.42 1.33
CA PRO A 618 9.49 -12.04 0.90
C PRO A 618 8.32 -11.37 1.65
N TYR A 619 7.32 -12.12 2.11
CA TYR A 619 6.27 -11.56 2.96
C TYR A 619 6.64 -11.46 4.43
N ASN A 620 7.76 -12.09 4.83
CA ASN A 620 8.13 -12.37 6.21
C ASN A 620 6.95 -12.99 6.98
N ALA A 621 6.18 -13.84 6.30
CA ALA A 621 4.93 -14.41 6.78
C ALA A 621 5.15 -15.71 7.54
N ASP A 622 4.39 -15.91 8.60
CA ASP A 622 4.27 -17.18 9.31
C ASP A 622 2.79 -17.62 9.37
N PHE A 623 2.52 -18.75 10.01
CA PHE A 623 1.18 -19.34 10.07
C PHE A 623 0.65 -19.44 11.51
N ASP A 624 1.02 -18.50 12.38
CA ASP A 624 0.60 -18.47 13.79
C ASP A 624 -0.75 -17.76 14.03
N GLY A 625 -1.40 -17.30 12.96
CA GLY A 625 -2.59 -16.45 12.99
C GLY A 625 -2.47 -15.20 12.13
N ASP A 626 -1.35 -15.03 11.44
CA ASP A 626 -1.10 -13.98 10.46
C ASP A 626 -2.24 -13.81 9.44
N GLU A 627 -2.51 -12.55 9.10
CA GLU A 627 -3.52 -12.15 8.12
C GLU A 627 -2.89 -11.35 7.00
N MET A 628 -3.30 -11.62 5.77
CA MET A 628 -2.83 -10.90 4.58
C MET A 628 -3.98 -10.23 3.82
N ASN A 629 -3.64 -9.19 3.06
CA ASN A 629 -4.57 -8.42 2.26
C ASN A 629 -4.49 -8.84 0.80
N LEU A 630 -5.65 -8.85 0.17
CA LEU A 630 -5.85 -9.14 -1.23
C LEU A 630 -6.50 -7.93 -1.91
N HIS A 631 -5.98 -7.50 -3.05
CA HIS A 631 -6.53 -6.38 -3.82
C HIS A 631 -6.78 -6.78 -5.28
N VAL A 632 -8.03 -6.64 -5.73
CA VAL A 632 -8.45 -7.01 -7.08
C VAL A 632 -8.37 -5.82 -8.02
N ILE A 633 -7.60 -5.98 -9.09
CA ILE A 633 -7.31 -4.91 -10.06
C ILE A 633 -8.46 -4.76 -11.07
N GLN A 634 -9.02 -3.55 -11.15
CA GLN A 634 -10.23 -3.29 -11.92
C GLN A 634 -9.97 -2.94 -13.39
N SER A 635 -9.00 -2.07 -13.70
CA SER A 635 -8.71 -1.69 -15.10
C SER A 635 -7.83 -2.73 -15.82
N GLU A 636 -8.04 -2.89 -17.12
CA GLU A 636 -7.26 -3.80 -17.96
C GLU A 636 -5.79 -3.39 -18.04
N GLU A 637 -5.51 -2.09 -18.20
CA GLU A 637 -4.14 -1.55 -18.22
C GLU A 637 -3.38 -1.88 -16.93
N ALA A 638 -4.01 -1.68 -15.77
CA ALA A 638 -3.37 -1.98 -14.49
C ALA A 638 -3.21 -3.50 -14.27
N ARG A 639 -4.14 -4.32 -14.77
CA ARG A 639 -3.99 -5.79 -14.74
C ARG A 639 -2.79 -6.23 -15.58
N ALA A 640 -2.63 -5.66 -16.77
CA ALA A 640 -1.51 -5.97 -17.65
C ALA A 640 -0.17 -5.51 -17.06
N GLU A 641 -0.09 -4.27 -16.56
CA GLU A 641 1.10 -3.74 -15.88
C GLU A 641 1.49 -4.61 -14.68
N ALA A 642 0.53 -4.94 -13.83
CA ALA A 642 0.73 -5.80 -12.66
C ALA A 642 1.20 -7.22 -13.06
N LYS A 643 0.60 -7.80 -14.10
CA LYS A 643 0.99 -9.12 -14.59
C LYS A 643 2.41 -9.12 -15.17
N ILE A 644 2.82 -8.06 -15.85
CA ILE A 644 4.14 -8.01 -16.50
C ILE A 644 5.25 -7.68 -15.50
N LEU A 645 5.00 -6.76 -14.56
CA LEU A 645 6.07 -6.19 -13.73
C LEU A 645 6.14 -6.74 -12.31
N MET A 646 5.04 -7.28 -11.78
CA MET A 646 4.91 -7.54 -10.34
C MET A 646 4.62 -9.01 -9.99
N ARG A 647 4.56 -9.92 -10.97
CA ARG A 647 4.37 -11.35 -10.69
C ARG A 647 5.48 -11.88 -9.79
N VAL A 648 5.16 -12.87 -8.97
CA VAL A 648 6.08 -13.47 -7.99
C VAL A 648 7.38 -13.95 -8.65
N GLN A 649 7.28 -14.64 -9.79
CA GLN A 649 8.44 -15.12 -10.57
C GLN A 649 9.43 -14.00 -10.98
N GLU A 650 8.94 -12.78 -11.23
CA GLU A 650 9.78 -11.62 -11.62
C GLU A 650 10.56 -11.04 -10.43
N HIS A 651 10.27 -11.54 -9.22
CA HIS A 651 10.82 -11.07 -7.96
C HIS A 651 11.45 -12.20 -7.13
N ILE A 652 11.81 -13.32 -7.78
CA ILE A 652 12.63 -14.36 -7.13
C ILE A 652 13.93 -13.76 -6.60
N ILE A 653 14.61 -12.92 -7.40
CA ILE A 653 15.84 -12.23 -7.03
C ILE A 653 15.55 -10.88 -6.37
N THR A 654 16.18 -10.62 -5.22
CA THR A 654 16.00 -9.36 -4.49
C THR A 654 16.82 -8.20 -5.04
N PRO A 655 16.24 -6.99 -5.13
CA PRO A 655 16.98 -5.79 -5.49
C PRO A 655 17.94 -5.30 -4.40
N ARG A 656 17.94 -5.94 -3.22
CA ARG A 656 18.84 -5.53 -2.12
C ARG A 656 20.29 -5.94 -2.38
N TYR A 657 20.50 -7.14 -2.92
CA TYR A 657 21.84 -7.71 -3.08
C TYR A 657 21.97 -8.65 -4.28
N GLY A 658 20.93 -8.91 -5.08
CA GLY A 658 21.07 -9.76 -6.28
C GLY A 658 21.21 -11.26 -5.98
N GLY A 659 20.39 -11.78 -5.06
CA GLY A 659 20.26 -13.21 -4.80
C GLY A 659 18.79 -13.62 -4.61
N SER A 660 18.51 -14.91 -4.72
CA SER A 660 17.15 -15.46 -4.63
C SER A 660 16.62 -15.40 -3.20
N VAL A 661 15.52 -14.67 -2.99
CA VAL A 661 14.82 -14.56 -1.70
C VAL A 661 13.65 -15.53 -1.60
N ILE A 662 13.08 -15.91 -2.74
CA ILE A 662 12.10 -17.01 -2.83
C ILE A 662 12.90 -18.29 -3.00
N GLY A 663 12.64 -19.30 -2.16
CA GLY A 663 13.40 -20.55 -2.19
C GLY A 663 12.97 -21.50 -1.09
N GLY A 664 13.69 -22.61 -0.95
CA GLY A 664 13.41 -23.62 0.06
C GLY A 664 13.57 -23.08 1.48
N ILE A 665 12.61 -23.41 2.34
CA ILE A 665 12.65 -23.14 3.78
C ILE A 665 12.44 -24.45 4.54
N HIS A 666 13.05 -24.55 5.73
CA HIS A 666 12.84 -25.63 6.71
C HIS A 666 12.77 -27.03 6.06
N ASP A 667 11.58 -27.63 5.96
CA ASP A 667 11.33 -28.98 5.43
C ASP A 667 11.84 -29.18 4.00
N HIS A 668 11.88 -28.13 3.17
CA HIS A 668 12.48 -28.20 1.84
C HIS A 668 13.97 -28.51 1.91
N ILE A 669 14.67 -27.86 2.86
CA ILE A 669 16.10 -28.03 3.09
C ILE A 669 16.37 -29.40 3.74
N SER A 670 15.55 -29.80 4.72
CA SER A 670 15.66 -31.14 5.31
C SER A 670 15.42 -32.23 4.24
N GLY A 671 14.44 -32.05 3.37
CA GLY A 671 14.12 -33.01 2.31
C GLY A 671 15.21 -33.13 1.27
N SER A 672 15.78 -32.00 0.81
CA SER A 672 16.92 -32.03 -0.11
C SER A 672 18.16 -32.65 0.51
N TYR A 673 18.39 -32.37 1.80
CA TYR A 673 19.52 -32.91 2.54
C TYR A 673 19.36 -34.43 2.72
N LEU A 674 18.19 -34.91 3.17
CA LEU A 674 17.90 -36.34 3.31
C LEU A 674 18.01 -37.10 2.00
N LEU A 675 17.64 -36.46 0.89
CA LEU A 675 17.74 -37.02 -0.46
C LEU A 675 19.19 -37.20 -0.92
N THR A 676 20.03 -36.21 -0.69
CA THR A 676 21.36 -36.11 -1.33
C THR A 676 22.52 -36.47 -0.41
N HIS A 677 22.31 -36.45 0.91
CA HIS A 677 23.37 -36.69 1.88
C HIS A 677 23.76 -38.18 1.99
N GLY A 678 25.06 -38.46 2.01
CA GLY A 678 25.61 -39.78 2.33
C GLY A 678 25.48 -40.84 1.22
N SER A 679 25.27 -40.46 -0.04
CA SER A 679 25.16 -41.38 -1.19
C SER A 679 24.15 -42.53 -0.97
N LYS A 680 22.98 -42.21 -0.41
CA LYS A 680 21.94 -43.20 -0.10
C LYS A 680 21.27 -43.74 -1.37
N LEU A 681 21.12 -45.07 -1.43
CA LEU A 681 20.31 -45.75 -2.43
C LEU A 681 18.84 -45.81 -2.00
N LEU A 682 17.95 -45.31 -2.84
CA LEU A 682 16.51 -45.31 -2.65
C LEU A 682 15.87 -46.47 -3.41
N SER A 683 14.87 -47.11 -2.79
CA SER A 683 14.10 -48.17 -3.44
C SER A 683 13.24 -47.61 -4.59
N GLU A 684 13.01 -48.42 -5.62
CA GLU A 684 12.19 -48.03 -6.78
C GLU A 684 10.79 -47.56 -6.39
N LYS A 685 10.14 -48.25 -5.44
CA LYS A 685 8.79 -47.88 -4.96
C LYS A 685 8.76 -46.45 -4.41
N LEU A 686 9.77 -46.10 -3.61
CA LEU A 686 9.89 -44.78 -3.00
C LEU A 686 10.12 -43.69 -4.07
N VAL A 687 10.97 -43.96 -5.06
CA VAL A 687 11.24 -43.01 -6.15
C VAL A 687 10.01 -42.78 -7.01
N ILE A 688 9.26 -43.83 -7.36
CA ILE A 688 8.01 -43.70 -8.12
C ILE A 688 6.98 -42.88 -7.35
N GLU A 689 6.86 -43.07 -6.03
CA GLU A 689 5.96 -42.28 -5.18
C GLU A 689 6.34 -40.79 -5.18
N ILE A 690 7.63 -40.47 -5.01
CA ILE A 690 8.15 -39.10 -5.04
C ILE A 690 7.89 -38.44 -6.40
N LEU A 691 8.24 -39.13 -7.50
CA LEU A 691 8.06 -38.61 -8.85
C LEU A 691 6.57 -38.47 -9.22
N GLY A 692 5.71 -39.34 -8.70
CA GLY A 692 4.26 -39.22 -8.81
C GLY A 692 3.71 -37.94 -8.17
N ALA A 693 4.26 -37.53 -7.01
CA ALA A 693 3.87 -36.28 -6.36
C ALA A 693 4.36 -35.02 -7.11
N VAL A 694 5.52 -35.11 -7.77
CA VAL A 694 6.04 -34.04 -8.65
C VAL A 694 5.23 -33.95 -9.95
N GLY A 695 4.65 -35.07 -10.39
CA GLY A 695 4.00 -35.18 -11.70
C GLY A 695 5.00 -35.36 -12.84
N TRP A 696 6.11 -36.07 -12.59
CA TRP A 696 7.15 -36.31 -13.58
C TRP A 696 6.72 -37.36 -14.61
N ASP A 697 6.88 -37.04 -15.89
CA ASP A 697 6.51 -37.87 -17.04
C ASP A 697 7.72 -38.30 -17.90
N GLY A 698 8.93 -37.88 -17.52
CA GLY A 698 10.18 -38.17 -18.23
C GLY A 698 10.79 -39.54 -17.92
N GLY A 699 12.01 -39.75 -18.45
CA GLY A 699 12.80 -40.94 -18.17
C GLY A 699 13.21 -41.06 -16.70
N LEU A 700 13.42 -42.31 -16.25
CA LEU A 700 13.99 -42.60 -14.93
C LEU A 700 15.53 -42.66 -15.02
N PRO A 701 16.25 -42.33 -13.94
CA PRO A 701 17.69 -42.43 -13.90
C PRO A 701 18.17 -43.88 -13.95
N GLU A 702 19.46 -44.11 -14.14
CA GLU A 702 20.00 -45.48 -14.15
C GLU A 702 19.98 -46.10 -12.75
N ILE A 703 19.63 -47.38 -12.67
CA ILE A 703 19.66 -48.14 -11.41
C ILE A 703 21.12 -48.46 -11.07
N LYS A 704 21.54 -48.09 -9.85
CA LYS A 704 22.87 -48.39 -9.31
C LYS A 704 22.77 -49.51 -8.26
N GLU A 705 23.82 -50.33 -8.18
CA GLU A 705 23.95 -51.40 -7.20
C GLU A 705 25.16 -51.12 -6.31
N ILE A 706 24.93 -50.89 -5.02
CA ILE A 706 25.95 -50.66 -4.00
C ILE A 706 25.67 -51.65 -2.86
N ASP A 707 26.69 -52.39 -2.42
CA ASP A 707 26.61 -53.37 -1.34
C ASP A 707 25.48 -54.42 -1.49
N GLY A 708 25.14 -54.80 -2.73
CA GLY A 708 24.12 -55.81 -3.05
C GLY A 708 22.67 -55.31 -2.97
N VAL A 709 22.48 -54.00 -2.78
CA VAL A 709 21.15 -53.35 -2.82
C VAL A 709 21.03 -52.60 -4.15
N LYS A 710 19.97 -52.90 -4.91
CA LYS A 710 19.63 -52.19 -6.15
C LYS A 710 18.69 -51.03 -5.85
N GLY A 711 19.03 -49.84 -6.35
CA GLY A 711 18.21 -48.65 -6.15
C GLY A 711 18.68 -47.47 -7.00
N TYR A 712 18.10 -46.31 -6.72
CA TYR A 712 18.48 -45.05 -7.36
C TYR A 712 19.25 -44.20 -6.37
N LEU A 713 20.29 -43.51 -6.84
CA LEU A 713 20.99 -42.54 -6.01
C LEU A 713 20.12 -41.29 -5.87
N GLY A 714 19.95 -40.78 -4.65
CA GLY A 714 19.07 -39.63 -4.44
C GLY A 714 19.52 -38.36 -5.17
N SER A 715 20.82 -38.19 -5.41
CA SER A 715 21.35 -37.10 -6.25
C SER A 715 20.93 -37.22 -7.71
N ASP A 716 20.84 -38.44 -8.26
CA ASP A 716 20.35 -38.68 -9.63
C ASP A 716 18.85 -38.36 -9.73
N VAL A 717 18.07 -38.62 -8.66
CA VAL A 717 16.65 -38.26 -8.60
C VAL A 717 16.46 -36.74 -8.59
N LEU A 718 17.29 -35.99 -7.84
CA LEU A 718 17.26 -34.53 -7.86
C LEU A 718 17.66 -33.96 -9.21
N SER A 719 18.62 -34.60 -9.89
CA SER A 719 19.13 -34.17 -11.19
C SER A 719 18.03 -34.10 -12.27
N LEU A 720 16.98 -34.92 -12.16
CA LEU A 720 15.84 -34.90 -13.09
C LEU A 720 15.12 -33.54 -13.18
N ILE A 721 15.12 -32.75 -12.09
CA ILE A 721 14.44 -31.46 -12.07
C ILE A 721 15.36 -30.28 -12.34
N VAL A 722 16.69 -30.49 -12.37
CA VAL A 722 17.67 -29.43 -12.60
C VAL A 722 17.86 -29.25 -14.12
N PRO A 723 17.69 -28.02 -14.65
CA PRO A 723 17.90 -27.78 -16.08
C PRO A 723 19.38 -27.84 -16.47
N GLU A 724 19.63 -28.24 -17.71
CA GLU A 724 20.97 -28.26 -18.33
C GLU A 724 21.41 -26.85 -18.76
N GLY A 725 22.72 -26.63 -18.95
CA GLY A 725 23.25 -25.39 -19.55
C GLY A 725 24.00 -24.45 -18.60
N PHE A 726 24.36 -24.90 -17.40
CA PHE A 726 25.31 -24.22 -16.52
C PHE A 726 26.14 -25.22 -15.72
N ASN A 727 27.34 -24.79 -15.32
CA ASN A 727 28.21 -25.52 -14.39
C ASN A 727 28.29 -24.74 -13.08
N LEU A 728 28.25 -25.44 -11.94
CA LEU A 728 28.31 -24.81 -10.63
C LEU A 728 29.10 -25.67 -9.66
N GLU A 729 30.08 -25.05 -9.00
CA GLU A 729 30.84 -25.66 -7.91
C GLU A 729 30.75 -24.84 -6.64
N TYR A 730 30.45 -25.49 -5.52
CA TYR A 730 30.47 -24.85 -4.21
C TYR A 730 30.59 -25.85 -3.06
N THR A 731 30.99 -25.35 -1.89
CA THR A 731 31.00 -26.14 -0.65
C THR A 731 29.68 -25.97 0.10
N SER A 732 29.03 -27.09 0.39
CA SER A 732 27.83 -27.15 1.24
C SER A 732 28.13 -26.64 2.65
N ARG A 733 27.09 -26.48 3.47
CA ARG A 733 27.22 -26.18 4.89
C ARG A 733 27.71 -27.38 5.70
N SER A 734 27.42 -28.61 5.26
CA SER A 734 27.99 -29.84 5.83
C SER A 734 29.48 -30.01 5.54
N GLY A 735 30.04 -29.24 4.59
CA GLY A 735 31.45 -29.33 4.20
C GLY A 735 31.69 -30.21 2.96
N ASP A 736 30.62 -30.71 2.34
CA ASP A 736 30.68 -31.52 1.12
C ASP A 736 30.92 -30.64 -0.10
N HIS A 737 31.71 -31.12 -1.05
CA HIS A 737 31.86 -30.48 -2.35
C HIS A 737 30.66 -30.82 -3.23
N VAL A 738 29.95 -29.79 -3.68
CA VAL A 738 28.81 -29.90 -4.59
C VAL A 738 29.26 -29.46 -5.98
N GLN A 739 29.04 -30.32 -6.96
CA GLN A 739 29.30 -30.04 -8.37
C GLN A 739 28.05 -30.35 -9.18
N VAL A 740 27.64 -29.38 -10.00
CA VAL A 740 26.53 -29.49 -10.93
C VAL A 740 27.07 -29.27 -12.34
N SER A 741 26.88 -30.26 -13.21
CA SER A 741 27.31 -30.21 -14.61
C SER A 741 26.29 -30.88 -15.52
N ASP A 742 25.87 -30.18 -16.59
CA ASP A 742 24.88 -30.65 -17.56
C ASP A 742 23.64 -31.29 -16.91
N GLY A 743 23.06 -30.61 -15.89
CA GLY A 743 21.88 -31.07 -15.16
C GLY A 743 22.16 -32.14 -14.09
N ASN A 744 23.34 -32.77 -14.08
CA ASN A 744 23.71 -33.77 -13.07
C ASN A 744 24.23 -33.10 -11.80
N VAL A 745 23.62 -33.44 -10.66
CA VAL A 745 23.99 -32.95 -9.33
C VAL A 745 24.80 -34.03 -8.61
N SER A 746 25.94 -33.64 -8.06
CA SER A 746 26.74 -34.45 -7.14
C SER A 746 27.01 -33.70 -5.84
N GLY A 747 27.07 -34.42 -4.72
CA GLY A 747 27.24 -33.84 -3.38
C GLY A 747 25.92 -33.52 -2.66
N THR A 748 26.04 -32.97 -1.46
CA THR A 748 24.90 -32.73 -0.55
C THR A 748 24.26 -31.36 -0.77
N ILE A 749 22.95 -31.34 -1.01
CA ILE A 749 22.15 -30.12 -1.19
C ILE A 749 21.46 -29.72 0.12
N ASP A 750 21.89 -28.59 0.66
CA ASP A 750 21.37 -28.00 1.89
C ASP A 750 20.91 -26.54 1.68
N LYS A 751 20.86 -25.73 2.75
CA LYS A 751 20.48 -24.32 2.66
C LYS A 751 21.28 -23.53 1.62
N ARG A 752 22.57 -23.85 1.40
CA ARG A 752 23.41 -23.16 0.40
C ARG A 752 23.08 -23.55 -1.04
N GLY A 753 22.38 -24.68 -1.24
CA GLY A 753 21.94 -25.08 -2.58
C GLY A 753 20.64 -24.40 -2.97
N ILE A 754 19.58 -24.65 -2.20
CA ILE A 754 18.20 -24.28 -2.57
C ILE A 754 17.52 -23.31 -1.60
N GLY A 755 18.19 -22.94 -0.51
CA GLY A 755 17.59 -22.15 0.55
C GLY A 755 17.32 -20.71 0.15
N ALA A 756 16.26 -20.12 0.69
CA ALA A 756 16.03 -18.68 0.57
C ALA A 756 17.25 -17.87 1.07
N GLU A 757 17.61 -16.83 0.33
CA GLU A 757 18.75 -15.90 0.50
C GLU A 757 20.16 -16.46 0.19
N ASP A 758 20.37 -17.77 0.26
CA ASP A 758 21.71 -18.39 0.14
C ASP A 758 21.80 -19.46 -0.97
N GLY A 759 20.69 -19.73 -1.67
CA GLY A 759 20.58 -20.81 -2.65
C GLY A 759 21.37 -20.57 -3.93
N ARG A 760 22.59 -21.13 -4.01
CA ARG A 760 23.48 -20.98 -5.17
C ARG A 760 22.99 -21.71 -6.41
N LEU A 761 22.41 -22.90 -6.23
CA LEU A 761 21.82 -23.66 -7.34
C LEU A 761 20.61 -22.91 -7.88
N LEU A 762 19.77 -22.39 -6.99
CA LEU A 762 18.60 -21.61 -7.36
C LEU A 762 18.98 -20.31 -8.08
N ASP A 763 19.98 -19.58 -7.57
CA ASP A 763 20.53 -18.38 -8.23
C ASP A 763 20.99 -18.71 -9.66
N ALA A 764 21.74 -19.79 -9.85
CA ALA A 764 22.27 -20.19 -11.16
C ALA A 764 21.17 -20.54 -12.16
N VAL A 765 20.13 -21.27 -11.74
CA VAL A 765 18.99 -21.63 -12.59
C VAL A 765 18.23 -20.38 -13.05
N VAL A 766 17.92 -19.47 -12.13
CA VAL A 766 17.13 -18.26 -12.44
C VAL A 766 17.93 -17.28 -13.30
N GLN A 767 19.23 -17.12 -13.04
CA GLN A 767 20.09 -16.21 -13.81
C GLN A 767 20.34 -16.70 -15.24
N THR A 768 20.49 -18.00 -15.44
CA THR A 768 20.82 -18.59 -16.76
C THR A 768 19.58 -18.76 -17.64
N HIS A 769 18.48 -19.28 -17.08
CA HIS A 769 17.29 -19.64 -17.85
C HIS A 769 16.13 -18.65 -17.72
N GLY A 770 16.28 -17.65 -16.85
CA GLY A 770 15.25 -16.64 -16.59
C GLY A 770 14.20 -17.07 -15.55
N PRO A 771 13.26 -16.15 -15.24
CA PRO A 771 12.32 -16.31 -14.13
C PRO A 771 11.27 -17.40 -14.37
N ASP A 772 10.84 -17.65 -15.61
CA ASP A 772 9.83 -18.66 -15.93
C ASP A 772 10.31 -20.09 -15.59
N VAL A 773 11.51 -20.44 -16.06
CA VAL A 773 12.13 -21.74 -15.77
C VAL A 773 12.49 -21.84 -14.28
N GLY A 774 12.94 -20.73 -13.68
CA GLY A 774 13.17 -20.64 -12.24
C GLY A 774 11.91 -20.93 -11.41
N ALA A 775 10.76 -20.38 -11.80
CA ALA A 775 9.49 -20.64 -11.13
C ALA A 775 9.07 -22.12 -11.21
N GLU A 776 9.23 -22.74 -12.39
CA GLU A 776 8.93 -24.16 -12.59
C GLU A 776 9.87 -25.05 -11.76
N PHE A 777 11.16 -24.71 -11.73
CA PHE A 777 12.14 -25.39 -10.87
C PHE A 777 11.74 -25.33 -9.40
N ILE A 778 11.36 -24.15 -8.88
CA ILE A 778 10.90 -24.01 -7.48
C ILE A 778 9.63 -24.84 -7.23
N ASN A 779 8.65 -24.83 -8.14
CA ASN A 779 7.42 -25.61 -8.01
C ASN A 779 7.70 -27.11 -7.92
N ARG A 780 8.61 -27.63 -8.76
CA ARG A 780 8.99 -29.06 -8.74
C ARG A 780 9.84 -29.40 -7.51
N MET A 781 10.80 -28.55 -7.17
CA MET A 781 11.68 -28.72 -6.02
C MET A 781 10.89 -28.75 -4.71
N THR A 782 9.95 -27.83 -4.52
CA THR A 782 9.13 -27.77 -3.30
C THR A 782 8.27 -29.02 -3.11
N LYS A 783 7.64 -29.52 -4.18
CA LYS A 783 6.87 -30.78 -4.15
C LYS A 783 7.77 -32.00 -3.89
N MET A 784 8.90 -32.09 -4.60
CA MET A 784 9.84 -33.21 -4.47
C MET A 784 10.37 -33.32 -3.03
N THR A 785 10.88 -32.21 -2.49
CA THR A 785 11.46 -32.18 -1.14
C THR A 785 10.45 -32.51 -0.04
N ILE A 786 9.20 -32.04 -0.16
CA ILE A 786 8.13 -32.40 0.78
C ILE A 786 7.74 -33.87 0.65
N ALA A 787 7.61 -34.39 -0.57
CA ALA A 787 7.30 -35.80 -0.80
C ALA A 787 8.36 -36.71 -0.18
N ILE A 788 9.64 -36.34 -0.28
CA ILE A 788 10.76 -37.07 0.34
C ILE A 788 10.68 -37.02 1.86
N CYS A 789 10.53 -35.84 2.45
CA CYS A 789 10.37 -35.69 3.91
C CYS A 789 9.21 -36.55 4.44
N THR A 790 8.09 -36.57 3.72
CA THR A 790 6.91 -37.33 4.10
C THR A 790 7.14 -38.84 4.00
N SER A 791 7.78 -39.28 2.91
CA SER A 791 7.95 -40.72 2.62
C SER A 791 9.06 -41.37 3.44
N MET A 792 10.16 -40.64 3.71
CA MET A 792 11.25 -41.13 4.55
C MET A 792 10.92 -41.02 6.05
N GLY A 793 10.02 -40.10 6.41
CA GLY A 793 9.68 -39.78 7.80
C GLY A 793 10.80 -38.99 8.47
N PHE A 794 10.48 -37.78 8.93
CA PHE A 794 11.42 -36.93 9.65
C PHE A 794 10.75 -36.38 10.91
N THR A 795 11.33 -36.65 12.08
CA THR A 795 10.79 -36.26 13.38
C THR A 795 11.92 -35.97 14.35
N THR A 796 11.65 -35.15 15.36
CA THR A 796 12.54 -34.93 16.50
C THR A 796 11.94 -35.49 17.78
N GLY A 797 12.76 -36.20 18.56
CA GLY A 797 12.41 -36.71 19.87
C GLY A 797 12.98 -35.85 21.00
N ILE A 798 12.65 -36.21 22.25
CA ILE A 798 13.28 -35.58 23.42
C ILE A 798 14.69 -36.15 23.66
N ASP A 799 14.93 -37.36 23.16
CA ASP A 799 16.18 -38.12 23.22
C ASP A 799 17.27 -37.56 22.29
N ASP A 800 16.88 -36.76 21.29
CA ASP A 800 17.80 -36.00 20.45
C ASP A 800 18.68 -35.01 21.25
N GLU A 801 18.33 -34.69 22.48
CA GLU A 801 19.10 -33.81 23.37
C GLU A 801 19.73 -34.56 24.55
N ASP A 802 19.60 -35.89 24.60
CA ASP A 802 20.09 -36.68 25.73
C ASP A 802 21.61 -36.91 25.63
N LEU A 803 22.31 -36.38 26.64
CA LEU A 803 23.74 -36.57 26.79
C LEU A 803 24.05 -37.74 27.74
N PRO A 804 25.12 -38.52 27.46
CA PRO A 804 25.57 -39.57 28.36
C PRO A 804 26.04 -39.00 29.71
N PRO A 805 26.03 -39.79 30.79
CA PRO A 805 26.47 -39.34 32.12
C PRO A 805 27.88 -38.73 32.13
N GLU A 806 28.78 -39.25 31.31
CA GLU A 806 30.15 -38.78 31.15
C GLU A 806 30.20 -37.33 30.65
N ALA A 807 29.44 -37.02 29.59
CA ALA A 807 29.34 -35.67 29.05
C ALA A 807 28.71 -34.71 30.06
N LYS A 808 27.68 -35.14 30.80
CA LYS A 808 27.05 -34.34 31.87
C LYS A 808 28.03 -34.00 32.99
N ALA A 809 28.86 -34.95 33.39
CA ALA A 809 29.90 -34.75 34.40
C ALA A 809 30.99 -33.77 33.91
N ALA A 810 31.43 -33.92 32.65
CA ALA A 810 32.40 -33.02 32.03
C ALA A 810 31.86 -31.58 31.95
N ILE A 811 30.62 -31.38 31.51
CA ILE A 811 29.97 -30.06 31.45
C ILE A 811 29.86 -29.43 32.85
N ALA A 812 29.49 -30.22 33.88
CA ALA A 812 29.42 -29.73 35.25
C ALA A 812 30.78 -29.24 35.76
N GLU A 813 31.85 -29.97 35.46
CA GLU A 813 33.22 -29.59 35.85
C GLU A 813 33.71 -28.33 35.11
N ILE A 814 33.38 -28.18 33.82
CA ILE A 814 33.68 -26.97 33.04
C ILE A 814 32.97 -25.75 33.64
N ASN A 815 31.67 -25.86 33.93
CA ASN A 815 30.89 -24.76 34.53
C ASN A 815 31.41 -24.38 35.92
N LYS A 816 31.83 -25.37 36.70
CA LYS A 816 32.45 -25.16 38.02
C LYS A 816 33.80 -24.44 37.89
N THR A 817 34.66 -24.91 36.98
CA THR A 817 35.96 -24.28 36.68
C THR A 817 35.77 -22.83 36.23
N ALA A 818 34.78 -22.55 35.38
CA ALA A 818 34.46 -21.18 34.97
C ALA A 818 34.03 -20.30 36.15
N SER A 819 33.21 -20.84 37.07
CA SER A 819 32.78 -20.14 38.29
C SER A 819 33.94 -19.88 39.26
N ASP A 820 34.86 -20.84 39.41
CA ASP A 820 36.05 -20.70 40.23
C ASP A 820 37.02 -19.65 39.66
N ASN A 821 37.17 -19.60 38.34
CA ASN A 821 37.94 -18.56 37.65
C ASN A 821 37.35 -17.16 37.86
N VAL A 822 36.02 -17.03 37.93
CA VAL A 822 35.36 -15.75 38.30
C VAL A 822 35.71 -15.36 39.74
N ASN A 823 35.74 -16.30 40.68
CA ASN A 823 36.14 -16.02 42.06
C ASN A 823 37.60 -15.55 42.14
N ILE A 824 38.52 -16.20 41.42
CA ILE A 824 39.92 -15.78 41.32
C ILE A 824 40.02 -14.34 40.77
N GLU A 825 39.23 -14.01 39.76
CA GLU A 825 39.24 -12.67 39.17
C GLU A 825 38.67 -11.60 40.12
N LEU A 826 37.63 -11.95 40.89
CA LEU A 826 37.08 -11.11 41.95
C LEU A 826 38.11 -10.88 43.09
N GLU A 827 38.93 -11.87 43.41
CA GLU A 827 40.01 -11.73 44.39
C GLU A 827 41.10 -10.76 43.91
N LYS A 828 41.50 -10.81 42.63
CA LYS A 828 42.44 -9.86 42.03
C LYS A 828 41.94 -8.42 42.09
N PHE A 829 40.63 -8.21 41.97
CA PHE A 829 40.03 -6.89 42.05
C PHE A 829 40.08 -6.29 43.47
N GLY A 830 39.99 -7.12 44.51
CA GLY A 830 40.00 -6.68 45.91
C GLY A 830 38.78 -5.82 46.29
N LYS A 831 38.89 -4.99 47.34
CA LYS A 831 37.77 -4.16 47.83
C LYS A 831 37.47 -2.92 46.98
N ASP A 832 38.51 -2.24 46.49
CA ASP A 832 38.39 -0.92 45.85
C ASP A 832 38.95 -0.86 44.41
N GLY A 833 39.42 -1.97 43.83
CA GLY A 833 39.89 -2.04 42.44
C GLY A 833 41.15 -1.19 42.11
N ARG A 834 41.75 -0.50 43.09
CA ARG A 834 42.83 0.49 42.85
C ARG A 834 44.14 -0.09 42.30
N ARG A 835 44.39 -1.40 42.51
CA ARG A 835 45.57 -2.11 42.01
C ARG A 835 45.23 -3.06 40.85
N TYR A 836 44.00 -3.00 40.35
CA TYR A 836 43.54 -3.86 39.27
C TYR A 836 43.97 -3.28 37.92
N GLU A 837 44.43 -4.15 37.02
CA GLU A 837 44.87 -3.73 35.69
C GLU A 837 43.66 -3.33 34.84
N THR A 838 43.56 -2.04 34.52
CA THR A 838 42.42 -1.49 33.77
C THR A 838 42.71 -1.45 32.29
N ARG A 839 41.75 -1.85 31.46
CA ARG A 839 41.85 -1.66 30.00
C ARG A 839 41.80 -0.16 29.65
N PRO A 840 42.51 0.29 28.60
CA PRO A 840 42.47 1.68 28.15
C PRO A 840 41.02 2.15 27.89
N GLY A 841 40.64 3.28 28.48
CA GLY A 841 39.32 3.89 28.27
C GLY A 841 38.17 3.28 29.07
N ARG A 842 38.42 2.30 29.95
CA ARG A 842 37.40 1.70 30.84
C ARG A 842 37.76 1.89 32.30
N THR A 843 36.75 1.91 33.15
CA THR A 843 36.95 1.88 34.61
C THR A 843 37.43 0.50 35.07
N ALA A 844 38.00 0.42 36.28
CA ALA A 844 38.40 -0.85 36.87
C ALA A 844 37.23 -1.82 37.02
N GLU A 845 36.04 -1.31 37.41
CA GLU A 845 34.82 -2.10 37.55
C GLU A 845 34.31 -2.63 36.20
N GLU A 846 34.32 -1.80 35.16
CA GLU A 846 33.94 -2.24 33.82
C GLU A 846 34.94 -3.26 33.25
N THR A 847 36.23 -3.10 33.55
CA THR A 847 37.26 -4.06 33.15
C THR A 847 37.05 -5.41 33.83
N LEU A 848 36.74 -5.40 35.13
CA LEU A 848 36.40 -6.62 35.88
C LEU A 848 35.18 -7.32 35.27
N GLU A 849 34.09 -6.59 35.05
CA GLU A 849 32.86 -7.18 34.50
C GLU A 849 33.08 -7.75 33.09
N GLU A 850 33.88 -7.09 32.25
CA GLU A 850 34.24 -7.60 30.93
C GLU A 850 35.12 -8.86 31.01
N ASN A 851 36.12 -8.89 31.90
CA ASN A 851 36.96 -10.07 32.10
C ASN A 851 36.13 -11.26 32.60
N ILE A 852 35.22 -11.03 33.55
CA ILE A 852 34.28 -12.06 34.03
C ILE A 852 33.38 -12.57 32.90
N LEU A 853 32.82 -11.68 32.08
CA LEU A 853 32.01 -12.06 30.93
C LEU A 853 32.80 -12.93 29.94
N ASN A 854 34.05 -12.59 29.64
CA ASN A 854 34.90 -13.39 28.75
C ASN A 854 35.19 -14.78 29.33
N ILE A 855 35.42 -14.90 30.64
CA ILE A 855 35.63 -16.19 31.33
C ILE A 855 34.37 -17.06 31.20
N LEU A 856 33.19 -16.49 31.48
CA LEU A 856 31.92 -17.22 31.43
C LEU A 856 31.52 -17.59 29.99
N ASP A 857 31.76 -16.70 29.02
CA ASP A 857 31.50 -16.97 27.60
C ASP A 857 32.45 -18.07 27.07
N SER A 858 33.71 -18.11 27.54
CA SER A 858 34.66 -19.19 27.23
C SER A 858 34.21 -20.52 27.84
N GLY A 859 33.77 -20.52 29.11
CA GLY A 859 33.22 -21.70 29.77
C GLY A 859 32.01 -22.28 29.04
N LYS A 860 31.10 -21.41 28.58
CA LYS A 860 29.96 -21.79 27.73
C LYS A 860 30.40 -22.39 26.39
N ALA A 861 31.42 -21.83 25.76
CA ALA A 861 31.91 -22.34 24.48
C ALA A 861 32.49 -23.76 24.63
N GLU A 862 33.27 -24.01 25.68
CA GLU A 862 33.82 -25.34 25.97
C GLU A 862 32.73 -26.35 26.35
N SER A 863 31.76 -25.98 27.21
CA SER A 863 30.62 -26.86 27.51
C SER A 863 29.82 -27.20 26.25
N GLY A 864 29.67 -26.23 25.35
CA GLY A 864 28.99 -26.41 24.08
C GLY A 864 29.74 -27.32 23.11
N LYS A 865 31.08 -27.30 23.09
CA LYS A 865 31.88 -28.24 22.28
C LYS A 865 31.68 -29.68 22.75
N VAL A 866 31.77 -29.92 24.06
CA VAL A 866 31.51 -31.24 24.65
C VAL A 866 30.10 -31.70 24.28
N ALA A 867 29.08 -30.84 24.43
CA ALA A 867 27.73 -31.22 24.02
C ALA A 867 27.66 -31.63 22.53
N LYS A 868 28.31 -30.89 21.62
CA LYS A 868 28.30 -31.18 20.18
C LYS A 868 28.98 -32.51 19.82
N GLU A 869 30.09 -32.85 20.48
CA GLU A 869 30.82 -34.11 20.22
C GLU A 869 30.01 -35.35 20.59
N PHE A 870 29.16 -35.26 21.62
CA PHE A 870 28.35 -36.38 22.10
C PHE A 870 26.94 -36.43 21.49
N LEU A 871 26.53 -35.40 20.74
CA LEU A 871 25.30 -35.42 19.95
C LEU A 871 25.62 -36.09 18.61
N GLY A 872 25.11 -37.32 18.40
CA GLY A 872 25.43 -38.10 17.20
C GLY A 872 25.01 -37.43 15.89
N ASP A 873 25.76 -37.68 14.81
CA ASP A 873 25.53 -37.06 13.51
C ASP A 873 24.21 -37.50 12.84
N ASP A 874 23.74 -38.72 13.12
CA ASP A 874 22.48 -39.26 12.60
C ASP A 874 21.21 -38.74 13.32
N ASN A 875 21.37 -37.87 14.31
CA ASN A 875 20.28 -37.29 15.07
C ASN A 875 19.51 -36.26 14.24
N SER A 876 18.18 -36.38 14.16
CA SER A 876 17.31 -35.46 13.42
C SER A 876 17.51 -33.99 13.78
N ALA A 877 17.70 -33.67 15.07
CA ALA A 877 17.95 -32.30 15.51
C ALA A 877 19.30 -31.77 15.01
N VAL A 878 20.34 -32.62 15.02
CA VAL A 878 21.66 -32.29 14.46
C VAL A 878 21.56 -32.10 12.95
N LEU A 879 20.88 -33.00 12.23
CA LEU A 879 20.66 -32.91 10.79
C LEU A 879 19.96 -31.59 10.40
N MET A 880 18.97 -31.12 11.18
CA MET A 880 18.34 -29.81 10.94
C MET A 880 19.30 -28.64 11.14
N ALA A 881 20.16 -28.73 12.16
CA ALA A 881 21.10 -27.67 12.50
C ALA A 881 22.30 -27.60 11.53
N THR A 882 22.78 -28.75 11.05
CA THR A 882 23.89 -28.85 10.08
C THR A 882 23.44 -28.47 8.67
N SER A 883 22.29 -28.99 8.20
CA SER A 883 21.69 -28.60 6.91
C SER A 883 21.27 -27.13 6.86
N GLY A 884 21.03 -26.53 8.04
CA GLY A 884 20.55 -25.15 8.15
C GLY A 884 19.05 -25.00 7.90
N ALA A 885 18.30 -26.10 7.93
CA ALA A 885 16.85 -26.11 7.84
C ALA A 885 16.22 -25.31 8.99
N ARG A 886 16.51 -25.67 10.24
CA ARG A 886 16.02 -24.92 11.41
C ARG A 886 16.92 -25.14 12.62
N GLY A 887 17.19 -24.06 13.35
CA GLY A 887 18.08 -24.10 14.51
C GLY A 887 19.55 -23.99 14.16
N SER A 888 20.40 -24.00 15.19
CA SER A 888 21.86 -23.98 15.07
C SER A 888 22.45 -24.96 16.07
N MET A 889 23.68 -25.41 15.81
CA MET A 889 24.40 -26.28 16.75
C MET A 889 24.63 -25.59 18.10
N ASP A 890 24.70 -24.26 18.14
CA ASP A 890 24.81 -23.51 19.40
C ASP A 890 23.50 -23.54 20.20
N ASN A 891 22.34 -23.52 19.52
CA ASN A 891 21.05 -23.65 20.19
C ASN A 891 20.88 -25.05 20.80
N LEU A 892 21.24 -26.09 20.06
CA LEU A 892 21.25 -27.47 20.59
C LEU A 892 22.21 -27.63 21.76
N ALA A 893 23.41 -27.07 21.65
CA ALA A 893 24.38 -27.06 22.75
C ALA A 893 23.86 -26.33 23.99
N MET A 894 23.04 -25.28 23.86
CA MET A 894 22.38 -24.63 25.00
C MET A 894 21.24 -25.47 25.60
N MET A 895 20.48 -26.19 24.76
CA MET A 895 19.37 -27.03 25.20
C MET A 895 19.84 -28.28 25.96
N ALA A 896 20.94 -28.89 25.50
CA ALA A 896 21.54 -30.08 26.11
C ALA A 896 22.61 -29.77 27.17
N GLY A 897 23.49 -28.80 26.90
CA GLY A 897 24.71 -28.52 27.68
C GLY A 897 24.55 -27.47 28.79
N SER A 898 24.73 -26.18 28.46
CA SER A 898 24.48 -25.06 29.40
C SER A 898 24.09 -23.76 28.68
N ILE A 899 23.19 -22.98 29.27
CA ILE A 899 22.66 -21.73 28.65
C ILE A 899 23.69 -20.59 28.71
N GLY A 900 24.40 -20.48 29.84
CA GLY A 900 25.42 -19.45 30.09
C GLY A 900 24.88 -18.18 30.73
N GLN A 901 25.56 -17.05 30.51
CA GLN A 901 25.27 -15.78 31.19
C GLN A 901 24.18 -14.94 30.47
N PRO A 902 23.00 -14.72 31.09
CA PRO A 902 22.02 -13.74 30.63
C PRO A 902 22.58 -12.33 30.83
N LYS A 903 22.33 -11.45 29.85
CA LYS A 903 22.84 -10.07 29.84
C LYS A 903 21.65 -9.13 29.79
N VAL A 904 21.70 -8.05 30.58
CA VAL A 904 20.74 -6.95 30.52
C VAL A 904 21.46 -5.67 30.11
N ARG A 905 21.11 -5.07 28.96
CA ARG A 905 21.78 -3.90 28.36
C ARG A 905 23.30 -4.06 28.25
N GLY A 906 23.75 -5.27 27.91
CA GLY A 906 25.17 -5.61 27.76
C GLY A 906 25.94 -5.84 29.07
N LYS A 907 25.29 -5.76 30.24
CA LYS A 907 25.89 -6.06 31.55
C LYS A 907 25.28 -7.32 32.17
N ARG A 908 25.93 -7.90 33.18
CA ARG A 908 25.32 -8.93 34.03
C ARG A 908 24.17 -8.34 34.85
N LEU A 909 23.39 -9.19 35.53
CA LEU A 909 22.24 -8.73 36.31
C LEU A 909 22.70 -7.90 37.52
N GLU A 910 22.32 -6.62 37.57
CA GLU A 910 22.60 -5.72 38.70
C GLU A 910 21.34 -5.21 39.39
N ARG A 911 20.22 -5.15 38.67
CA ARG A 911 18.96 -4.61 39.18
C ARG A 911 18.29 -5.64 40.08
N GLY A 912 18.05 -5.27 41.34
CA GLY A 912 17.43 -6.13 42.34
C GLY A 912 17.27 -5.40 43.68
N TYR A 913 17.50 -6.12 44.77
CA TYR A 913 17.53 -5.56 46.11
C TYR A 913 18.83 -4.76 46.36
N GLN A 914 18.90 -4.01 47.47
CA GLN A 914 20.13 -3.33 47.87
C GLN A 914 21.29 -4.34 47.98
N GLU A 915 22.33 -4.12 47.18
CA GLU A 915 23.57 -4.91 47.11
C GLU A 915 23.41 -6.39 46.69
N ARG A 916 22.28 -6.81 46.09
CA ARG A 916 22.08 -8.19 45.59
C ARG A 916 20.94 -8.29 44.58
N VAL A 917 21.02 -9.23 43.65
CA VAL A 917 19.96 -9.41 42.63
C VAL A 917 18.70 -10.02 43.25
N LEU A 918 18.84 -11.14 43.98
CA LEU A 918 17.75 -11.86 44.65
C LEU A 918 17.94 -11.93 46.16
N THR A 919 16.86 -12.14 46.92
CA THR A 919 16.87 -12.30 48.38
C THR A 919 17.59 -13.55 48.88
N HIS A 920 17.74 -14.55 48.01
CA HIS A 920 18.42 -15.81 48.28
C HIS A 920 19.94 -15.65 48.42
N PHE A 921 20.51 -14.58 47.84
CA PHE A 921 21.95 -14.33 47.86
C PHE A 921 22.35 -13.39 49.01
N LYS A 922 23.60 -13.54 49.47
CA LYS A 922 24.20 -12.63 50.45
C LYS A 922 24.43 -11.25 49.81
N ARG A 923 24.38 -10.19 50.62
CA ARG A 923 24.62 -8.82 50.15
C ARG A 923 26.10 -8.64 49.78
N GLY A 924 26.36 -7.89 48.71
CA GLY A 924 27.69 -7.52 48.23
C GLY A 924 28.39 -8.57 47.37
N VAL A 925 27.79 -9.76 47.16
CA VAL A 925 28.42 -10.85 46.39
C VAL A 925 28.23 -10.62 44.89
N LYS A 926 29.31 -10.78 44.12
CA LYS A 926 29.38 -10.55 42.66
C LYS A 926 29.79 -11.80 41.86
N GLY A 927 29.64 -12.99 42.46
CA GLY A 927 29.98 -14.28 41.86
C GLY A 927 29.15 -14.61 40.61
N ALA A 928 29.44 -15.74 39.99
CA ALA A 928 28.79 -16.16 38.75
C ALA A 928 27.28 -16.39 38.95
N GLU A 929 26.91 -17.21 39.96
CA GLU A 929 25.51 -17.56 40.26
C GLU A 929 24.69 -16.34 40.72
N GLU A 930 25.24 -15.51 41.60
CA GLU A 930 24.53 -14.35 42.17
C GLU A 930 24.24 -13.26 41.14
N LYS A 931 25.02 -13.24 40.05
CA LYS A 931 24.86 -12.35 38.89
C LYS A 931 24.18 -13.05 37.70
N GLY A 932 23.66 -14.24 37.92
CA GLY A 932 22.72 -14.93 37.05
C GLY A 932 23.33 -15.83 35.99
N PHE A 933 24.57 -16.31 36.15
CA PHE A 933 25.08 -17.37 35.29
C PHE A 933 24.21 -18.63 35.41
N VAL A 934 23.68 -19.10 34.27
CA VAL A 934 22.82 -20.28 34.22
C VAL A 934 23.66 -21.49 33.80
N SER A 935 23.95 -22.35 34.78
CA SER A 935 24.75 -23.55 34.59
C SER A 935 23.93 -24.72 34.06
N SER A 936 22.62 -24.71 34.31
CA SER A 936 21.68 -25.71 33.82
C SER A 936 21.34 -25.53 32.34
N SER A 937 20.83 -26.60 31.73
CA SER A 937 20.27 -26.61 30.38
C SER A 937 18.74 -26.71 30.43
N PHE A 938 18.07 -26.44 29.31
CA PHE A 938 16.60 -26.58 29.24
C PHE A 938 16.15 -28.02 29.46
N LYS A 939 16.93 -29.01 28.98
CA LYS A 939 16.66 -30.44 29.17
C LYS A 939 16.79 -30.87 30.62
N ARG A 940 17.80 -30.38 31.34
CA ARG A 940 17.98 -30.67 32.79
C ARG A 940 16.88 -30.02 33.64
N GLY A 941 16.39 -28.86 33.21
CA GLY A 941 15.50 -28.00 33.98
C GLY A 941 16.28 -26.93 34.74
N LEU A 942 15.65 -25.76 34.88
CA LEU A 942 16.25 -24.57 35.49
C LEU A 942 15.93 -24.50 36.98
N GLU A 943 16.91 -24.07 37.79
CA GLU A 943 16.65 -23.73 39.19
C GLU A 943 15.74 -22.49 39.29
N PRO A 944 14.98 -22.30 40.39
CA PRO A 944 14.07 -21.16 40.54
C PRO A 944 14.77 -19.79 40.38
N THR A 945 16.03 -19.68 40.83
CA THR A 945 16.88 -18.49 40.68
C THR A 945 17.28 -18.27 39.22
N GLU A 946 17.75 -19.32 38.55
CA GLU A 946 18.11 -19.32 37.12
C GLU A 946 16.91 -18.96 36.24
N PHE A 947 15.74 -19.56 36.49
CA PHE A 947 14.51 -19.29 35.74
C PHE A 947 14.12 -17.81 35.82
N PHE A 948 14.12 -17.22 37.01
CA PHE A 948 13.78 -15.81 37.18
C PHE A 948 14.80 -14.90 36.47
N MET A 949 16.10 -15.16 36.67
CA MET A 949 17.19 -14.37 36.08
C MET A 949 17.19 -14.45 34.55
N LEU A 950 16.94 -15.62 33.97
CA LEU A 950 16.79 -15.81 32.53
C LEU A 950 15.55 -15.07 32.01
N SER A 951 14.43 -15.10 32.74
CA SER A 951 13.19 -14.41 32.38
C SER A 951 13.37 -12.88 32.30
N VAL A 952 14.20 -12.30 33.17
CA VAL A 952 14.52 -10.87 33.13
C VAL A 952 15.23 -10.49 31.81
N SER A 953 16.17 -11.31 31.35
CA SER A 953 16.86 -11.14 30.06
C SER A 953 15.90 -11.30 28.88
N GLY A 954 15.01 -12.30 28.93
CA GLY A 954 13.96 -12.50 27.93
C GLY A 954 13.06 -11.27 27.76
N ARG A 955 12.72 -10.58 28.86
CA ARG A 955 11.88 -9.37 28.82
C ARG A 955 12.54 -8.21 28.09
N GLU A 956 13.86 -8.05 28.19
CA GLU A 956 14.58 -7.02 27.43
C GLU A 956 14.48 -7.29 25.93
N SER A 957 14.72 -8.52 25.49
CA SER A 957 14.67 -8.90 24.07
C SER A 957 13.31 -8.56 23.44
N LEU A 958 12.22 -8.79 24.18
CA LEU A 958 10.87 -8.42 23.76
C LEU A 958 10.68 -6.89 23.65
N VAL A 959 11.16 -6.14 24.64
CA VAL A 959 11.06 -4.67 24.64
C VAL A 959 11.90 -4.05 23.52
N ASP A 960 13.12 -4.52 23.31
CA ASP A 960 14.02 -4.02 22.27
C ASP A 960 13.45 -4.27 20.88
N THR A 961 12.86 -5.44 20.64
CA THR A 961 12.18 -5.77 19.38
C THR A 961 11.00 -4.81 19.13
N ALA A 962 10.19 -4.53 20.16
CA ALA A 962 9.08 -3.59 20.06
C ALA A 962 9.55 -2.15 19.79
N VAL A 963 10.60 -1.68 20.47
CA VAL A 963 11.12 -0.30 20.32
C VAL A 963 11.82 -0.11 18.97
N ARG A 964 12.60 -1.08 18.50
CA ARG A 964 13.33 -1.01 17.21
C ARG A 964 12.39 -0.76 16.03
N THR A 965 11.20 -1.37 16.05
CA THR A 965 10.18 -1.20 15.00
C THR A 965 9.82 0.28 14.77
N SER A 966 9.66 1.05 15.84
CA SER A 966 9.30 2.47 15.75
C SER A 966 10.41 3.34 15.13
N LYS A 967 11.67 3.09 15.51
CA LYS A 967 12.84 3.83 15.01
C LYS A 967 13.14 3.47 13.56
N SER A 968 13.13 2.18 13.24
CA SER A 968 13.39 1.67 11.90
C SER A 968 12.35 2.20 10.91
N GLY A 969 11.05 2.05 11.21
CA GLY A 969 9.99 2.53 10.32
C GLY A 969 9.99 4.05 10.14
N TYR A 970 10.34 4.83 11.17
CA TYR A 970 10.47 6.27 11.04
C TYR A 970 11.67 6.68 10.17
N MET A 971 12.82 6.03 10.36
CA MET A 971 14.02 6.25 9.54
C MET A 971 13.73 5.90 8.08
N GLN A 972 13.16 4.72 7.83
CA GLN A 972 12.77 4.28 6.50
C GLN A 972 11.86 5.30 5.81
N ARG A 973 10.80 5.75 6.50
CA ARG A 973 9.90 6.76 5.95
C ARG A 973 10.59 8.08 5.62
N ARG A 974 11.54 8.52 6.44
CA ARG A 974 12.31 9.74 6.17
C ARG A 974 13.18 9.61 4.92
N LEU A 975 13.76 8.42 4.70
CA LEU A 975 14.57 8.14 3.52
C LEU A 975 13.70 8.02 2.27
N ILE A 976 12.57 7.29 2.34
CA ILE A 976 11.62 7.15 1.23
C ILE A 976 11.13 8.53 0.77
N ASN A 977 10.63 9.36 1.69
CA ASN A 977 10.15 10.71 1.35
C ASN A 977 11.25 11.69 0.89
N ALA A 978 12.52 11.30 0.95
CA ALA A 978 13.64 12.10 0.46
C ALA A 978 14.18 11.58 -0.89
N MET A 979 13.85 10.34 -1.26
CA MET A 979 14.36 9.65 -2.44
C MET A 979 13.27 9.26 -3.45
N ASP A 980 11.99 9.43 -3.11
CA ASP A 980 10.83 9.12 -3.95
C ASP A 980 10.82 9.87 -5.29
N ASP A 981 11.39 11.07 -5.32
CA ASP A 981 11.52 11.90 -6.52
C ASP A 981 12.62 11.45 -7.49
N LEU A 982 13.49 10.50 -7.09
CA LEU A 982 14.64 10.09 -7.89
C LEU A 982 14.23 9.09 -8.97
N LYS A 983 14.65 9.35 -10.20
CA LYS A 983 14.44 8.49 -11.36
C LYS A 983 15.70 8.36 -12.21
N VAL A 984 15.87 7.23 -12.86
CA VAL A 984 16.89 7.04 -13.89
C VAL A 984 16.38 7.68 -15.18
N ALA A 985 17.13 8.64 -15.71
CA ALA A 985 16.82 9.29 -16.98
C ALA A 985 17.25 8.41 -18.15
N ASP A 986 16.50 8.50 -19.25
CA ASP A 986 16.84 7.86 -20.52
C ASP A 986 17.85 8.72 -21.29
N ASP A 987 19.05 8.88 -20.72
CA ASP A 987 20.20 9.48 -21.38
C ASP A 987 21.33 8.44 -21.52
N HIS A 988 22.35 8.76 -22.33
CA HIS A 988 23.47 7.85 -22.61
C HIS A 988 24.16 7.33 -21.34
N MET A 989 24.18 8.13 -20.28
CA MET A 989 24.85 7.81 -19.01
C MET A 989 23.92 7.15 -17.99
N ARG A 990 22.61 7.05 -18.27
CA ARG A 990 21.57 6.64 -17.32
C ARG A 990 21.67 7.42 -16.01
N SER A 991 21.71 8.75 -16.11
CA SER A 991 21.88 9.63 -14.96
C SER A 991 20.68 9.56 -14.02
N VAL A 992 20.92 9.67 -12.71
CA VAL A 992 19.85 9.73 -11.70
C VAL A 992 19.49 11.17 -11.48
N ARG A 993 18.22 11.52 -11.73
CA ARG A 993 17.71 12.88 -11.62
C ARG A 993 16.50 12.94 -10.70
N ASN A 994 16.29 14.09 -10.07
CA ASN A 994 15.05 14.34 -9.33
C ASN A 994 13.92 14.87 -10.25
N THR A 995 12.74 15.10 -9.69
CA THR A 995 11.57 15.66 -10.42
C THR A 995 11.79 17.08 -10.95
N ALA A 996 12.76 17.82 -10.41
CA ALA A 996 13.20 19.13 -10.90
C ALA A 996 14.32 19.04 -11.95
N ASP A 997 14.55 17.84 -12.51
CA ASP A 997 15.56 17.53 -13.53
C ASP A 997 17.02 17.87 -13.10
N ARG A 998 17.29 17.83 -11.80
CA ARG A 998 18.64 17.99 -11.26
C ARG A 998 19.34 16.65 -11.22
N ILE A 999 20.54 16.60 -11.78
CA ILE A 999 21.42 15.43 -11.74
C ILE A 999 21.93 15.23 -10.30
N ILE A 1000 21.69 14.05 -9.76
CA ILE A 1000 22.17 13.59 -8.45
C ILE A 1000 23.35 12.63 -8.65
N GLN A 1001 23.25 11.73 -9.62
CA GLN A 1001 24.35 10.87 -10.06
C GLN A 1001 24.48 10.96 -11.58
N PHE A 1002 25.72 11.03 -12.08
CA PHE A 1002 25.99 11.05 -13.53
C PHE A 1002 25.73 9.69 -14.17
N GLU A 1003 26.07 8.62 -13.45
CA GLU A 1003 25.80 7.23 -13.84
C GLU A 1003 25.09 6.52 -12.69
N TYR A 1004 24.02 5.78 -13.00
CA TYR A 1004 23.31 4.99 -12.00
C TYR A 1004 24.27 3.96 -11.38
N GLY A 1005 24.42 4.00 -10.05
CA GLY A 1005 25.23 3.01 -9.34
C GLY A 1005 26.73 3.00 -9.66
N GLU A 1006 27.24 4.00 -10.40
CA GLU A 1006 28.60 4.05 -10.97
C GLU A 1006 28.90 2.96 -12.03
N ASP A 1007 28.06 1.93 -12.18
CA ASP A 1007 28.24 0.81 -13.11
C ASP A 1007 27.06 0.59 -14.08
N LYS A 1008 25.95 1.31 -13.89
CA LYS A 1008 24.69 1.21 -14.67
C LYS A 1008 23.94 -0.12 -14.51
N VAL A 1009 24.30 -0.94 -13.52
CA VAL A 1009 23.73 -2.27 -13.31
C VAL A 1009 22.70 -2.23 -12.18
N ASP A 1010 21.50 -2.78 -12.43
CA ASP A 1010 20.51 -3.00 -11.38
C ASP A 1010 21.00 -4.12 -10.45
N PRO A 1011 21.08 -3.91 -9.12
CA PRO A 1011 21.45 -4.97 -8.18
C PRO A 1011 20.60 -6.24 -8.29
N ALA A 1012 19.35 -6.17 -8.77
CA ALA A 1012 18.52 -7.36 -9.01
C ALA A 1012 18.99 -8.19 -10.23
N ARG A 1013 19.80 -7.61 -11.11
CA ARG A 1013 20.38 -8.25 -12.31
C ARG A 1013 21.87 -8.52 -12.16
N SER A 1014 22.47 -8.18 -11.02
CA SER A 1014 23.85 -8.49 -10.69
C SER A 1014 23.94 -9.81 -9.93
N ARG A 1015 25.14 -10.41 -9.90
CA ARG A 1015 25.39 -11.63 -9.12
C ARG A 1015 25.99 -11.24 -7.77
N LYS A 1016 25.15 -11.18 -6.73
CA LYS A 1016 25.56 -10.77 -5.37
C LYS A 1016 26.24 -9.39 -5.30
N GLY A 1017 25.90 -8.48 -6.22
CA GLY A 1017 26.46 -7.12 -6.29
C GLY A 1017 27.57 -6.95 -7.33
N GLU A 1018 28.09 -8.04 -7.92
CA GLU A 1018 29.07 -7.93 -9.00
C GLU A 1018 28.39 -7.73 -10.36
N PRO A 1019 28.82 -6.73 -11.15
CA PRO A 1019 28.17 -6.39 -12.41
C PRO A 1019 28.32 -7.47 -13.49
N PHE A 1020 29.38 -8.27 -13.43
CA PHE A 1020 29.63 -9.42 -14.29
C PHE A 1020 30.43 -10.48 -13.52
N ASP A 1021 30.10 -11.75 -13.73
CA ASP A 1021 30.91 -12.86 -13.21
C ASP A 1021 32.05 -13.14 -14.17
N VAL A 1022 33.26 -12.74 -13.78
CA VAL A 1022 34.46 -12.94 -14.59
C VAL A 1022 34.75 -14.42 -14.80
N ASN A 1023 34.53 -15.25 -13.78
CA ASN A 1023 34.84 -16.68 -13.84
C ASN A 1023 33.89 -17.37 -14.81
N GLN A 1024 32.58 -17.12 -14.69
CA GLN A 1024 31.60 -17.69 -15.61
C GLN A 1024 31.84 -17.26 -17.06
N VAL A 1025 32.15 -15.97 -17.30
CA VAL A 1025 32.48 -15.49 -18.65
C VAL A 1025 33.76 -16.12 -19.18
N LEU A 1026 34.76 -16.34 -18.33
CA LEU A 1026 35.97 -17.05 -18.71
C LEU A 1026 35.68 -18.53 -18.98
N ASP A 1027 34.84 -19.19 -18.19
CA ASP A 1027 34.47 -20.59 -18.36
C ASP A 1027 33.68 -20.79 -19.65
N ASP A 1028 32.72 -19.92 -19.95
CA ASP A 1028 31.96 -19.93 -21.22
C ASP A 1028 32.89 -19.69 -22.42
N ALA A 1029 33.87 -18.79 -22.28
CA ALA A 1029 34.83 -18.47 -23.34
C ALA A 1029 35.90 -19.56 -23.53
N LEU A 1030 36.26 -20.27 -22.47
CA LEU A 1030 37.31 -21.31 -22.47
C LEU A 1030 36.75 -22.73 -22.61
N GLY A 1031 35.42 -22.90 -22.66
CA GLY A 1031 34.76 -24.19 -22.88
C GLY A 1031 34.60 -25.05 -21.61
N GLY A 1032 34.51 -24.43 -20.43
CA GLY A 1032 34.06 -25.07 -19.19
C GLY A 1032 34.99 -26.16 -18.62
N ALA A 1033 36.31 -26.03 -18.79
CA ALA A 1033 37.29 -27.05 -18.39
C ALA A 1033 38.22 -26.67 -17.21
N ASN A 1034 37.84 -25.69 -16.38
CA ASN A 1034 38.60 -25.36 -15.17
C ASN A 1034 37.81 -25.65 -13.90
#